data_AF-A0A7Y2X5N9-F1
#
_entry.id   AF-A0A7Y2X5N9-F1
#
_cell.length_a   1.000
_cell.length_b   1.000
_cell.length_c   1.000
_cell.angle_alpha   90.00
_cell.angle_beta   90.00
_cell.angle_gamma   90.00
#
_symmetry.space_group_name_H-M   'P 1'
#
loop_
_entity.id
_entity.type
_entity.pdbx_description
1 polymer ?
#
loop_
_entity_poly.entity_id
_entity_poly.type
_entity_poly.pdbx_seq_one_letter_code
_entity_poly.pdbx_strand_id
1 'polypeptide(L)'
;MATIKSLFDDNLTFERRVEKVITFSNREENILRNEARDYVLTDNLSSEYEKLLNFFDDAQSGDGAPECCTWLSGFYGSGKSSFAKYFGLCFDPHCTVENTPFHELFTARFESKTLQQRIKTLTKKYNTSVFLLDLAAQGRSGSNNTPISTLLFDHVCAWADYPSDAKLQELCALLDLNDQLDDFKQKCTDNTGLDYKDLVNQPTILIPTASLLAHEYYPKIWQTPESFMAAQSISTTNDQEKVKQMLDLIQKKTESRRVLFIIDEVGHFLRNNQSLISNLDGLARNLKEIGEGRAWMIATAQQTIPKTGPLFGLQDRFPIKIDLKASDIREITHKRLLKKSVNGTSQLKKSFGEHGQKLIHSTKLSGKGCETYPKLTDASFVDFYPLLPQQFELLIEAISALAKLHGGVGLRSAIRCVEEILISNHHGGQALIEDEFGSLITAGDIYSVLHKDIVSAAREITLHVDAVASKYGEHSMEHQVAMTIAVLQQIDGFPASRENVAALLHPHIDSQPLLDTTNKAIDTLISNPLIPVGEADHMLSFLSEVVSQIEQDRATLLATSTHRDAVQSHVLKELFSRPPKALIDETKTIDSGIALFDGKREQDVIGGDKDIRFLLQLSKDSDIAETKNSLTQESLGSQNKAKIYLCAIQPPSIREALEEVYRAEEIRRMHQNHSDQDVIRYLDGQQQLAIQKRLEIKQAIKEALSAGWFIFRGQAIAVENLGSSLESATKKKLASVAEEVFEHYSKAAFNVPGKVAEAFLKTRDLTQINRDRDPLELVEIKGSDTEINLNHPALMAVMEFFQRHPNPDGKRILTEFSNPPYGWTKDTTRYLLAALFYAQKIKLKVNGNDLTVIGSQSFEAFKNNSSFNNVTVNPNHDEEPDGVRQAAAKRLSDLTDEQVIALPQRIAEIASKYLPKFQSEVQGLPIKVQPLGIDTDRLSRLQRSLTEALMGDGAGATLLFGADESEIYDDLIWARDLKKALNPGTVELLKELTALDQQVAGLNQQGQLTELQDIWSQKSSDPLKRVKDGSFVNDIPDLSLKVEELKGLVNEHCNSYATEKKSQVQDQIDALLGSQEYRSLDEQEQESFQVMAEDVLPYLDATISGIQSAPNQIVSSLAQLHKVRTQVQAAAQPPKPPEPPEQPKPGTVSKKITTTLNSTDDLDKLISELQTLRDQLEEGKSITLISDH
;
A
#
# COMPACT_ATOMS: atom_id res chain seq x y z
N MET A 1 -3.14 48.36 60.38
CA MET A 1 -2.51 47.12 60.89
C MET A 1 -1.07 47.07 60.37
N ALA A 2 -0.37 45.94 60.44
CA ALA A 2 0.81 45.75 59.59
C ALA A 2 0.33 45.62 58.13
N THR A 3 1.01 46.28 57.20
CA THR A 3 0.69 46.23 55.76
C THR A 3 1.75 45.45 55.00
N ILE A 4 1.43 44.96 53.80
CA ILE A 4 2.39 44.22 52.95
C ILE A 4 3.71 44.99 52.76
N LYS A 5 3.62 46.32 52.53
CA LYS A 5 4.77 47.25 52.45
C LYS A 5 5.76 47.14 53.62
N SER A 6 5.26 46.91 54.84
CA SER A 6 6.08 46.85 56.06
C SER A 6 6.92 45.57 56.22
N LEU A 7 6.74 44.59 55.33
CA LEU A 7 7.52 43.34 55.31
C LEU A 7 8.79 43.43 54.46
N PHE A 8 8.88 44.41 53.55
CA PHE A 8 9.96 44.55 52.59
C PHE A 8 11.20 45.24 53.17
N ASP A 9 12.33 45.13 52.47
CA ASP A 9 13.59 45.82 52.75
C ASP A 9 13.48 47.32 52.39
N ASP A 10 13.89 48.21 53.29
CA ASP A 10 13.80 49.68 53.11
C ASP A 10 14.53 50.21 51.86
N ASN A 11 15.45 49.42 51.27
CA ASN A 11 16.16 49.77 50.04
C ASN A 11 15.32 49.55 48.76
N LEU A 12 14.11 48.98 48.85
CA LEU A 12 13.22 48.72 47.71
C LEU A 12 12.36 49.94 47.33
N THR A 13 12.78 50.66 46.29
CA THR A 13 12.06 51.85 45.78
C THR A 13 11.08 51.52 44.65
N PHE A 14 9.82 51.22 44.99
CA PHE A 14 8.73 50.99 44.03
C PHE A 14 8.33 52.23 43.17
N GLU A 15 8.90 53.40 43.47
CA GLU A 15 8.76 54.61 42.66
C GLU A 15 9.42 54.48 41.27
N ARG A 16 10.42 53.60 41.14
CA ARG A 16 11.21 53.40 39.91
C ARG A 16 10.69 52.20 39.11
N ARG A 17 9.69 52.49 38.28
CA ARG A 17 9.05 51.55 37.35
C ARG A 17 10.07 50.72 36.56
N VAL A 18 9.98 49.39 36.62
CA VAL A 18 10.72 48.49 35.70
C VAL A 18 10.29 48.75 34.25
N GLU A 19 11.25 48.92 33.34
CA GLU A 19 10.94 49.13 31.92
C GLU A 19 10.30 47.90 31.26
N LYS A 20 9.39 48.14 30.32
CA LYS A 20 8.62 47.07 29.67
C LYS A 20 9.48 46.22 28.72
N VAL A 21 10.36 46.88 27.96
CA VAL A 21 11.36 46.27 27.05
C VAL A 21 12.60 47.16 27.11
N ILE A 22 13.79 46.57 27.26
CA ILE A 22 15.07 47.30 27.13
C ILE A 22 15.28 47.65 25.66
N THR A 23 15.58 48.92 25.37
CA THR A 23 15.92 49.32 24.00
C THR A 23 17.33 48.82 23.69
N PHE A 24 17.43 47.75 22.89
CA PHE A 24 18.65 46.94 22.76
C PHE A 24 19.85 47.75 22.25
N SER A 25 19.67 48.50 21.16
CA SER A 25 20.72 49.34 20.57
C SER A 25 20.89 50.70 21.26
N ASN A 26 20.11 51.06 22.30
CA ASN A 26 20.23 52.35 22.98
C ASN A 26 21.46 52.36 23.92
N ARG A 27 22.31 53.39 23.76
CA ARG A 27 23.56 53.63 24.49
C ARG A 27 23.53 54.92 25.33
N GLU A 28 22.35 55.53 25.56
CA GLU A 28 22.20 56.73 26.37
C GLU A 28 22.74 56.53 27.80
N GLU A 29 23.60 57.46 28.22
CA GLU A 29 24.33 57.44 29.49
C GLU A 29 23.42 57.25 30.73
N ASN A 30 22.33 58.01 30.79
CA ASN A 30 21.35 57.91 31.87
C ASN A 30 20.61 56.57 31.92
N ILE A 31 20.35 55.97 30.75
CA ILE A 31 19.64 54.69 30.65
C ILE A 31 20.59 53.56 31.05
N LEU A 32 21.80 53.51 30.47
CA LEU A 32 22.84 52.55 30.82
C LEU A 32 23.20 52.56 32.32
N ARG A 33 23.20 53.74 32.96
CA ARG A 33 23.41 53.87 34.42
C ARG A 33 22.31 53.19 35.24
N ASN A 34 21.04 53.33 34.84
CA ASN A 34 19.92 52.68 35.51
C ASN A 34 19.89 51.17 35.23
N GLU A 35 20.07 50.78 33.96
CA GLU A 35 20.20 49.40 33.51
C GLU A 35 21.28 48.63 34.30
N ALA A 36 22.48 49.19 34.43
CA ALA A 36 23.59 48.57 35.17
C ALA A 36 23.40 48.58 36.70
N ARG A 37 22.65 49.55 37.26
CA ARG A 37 22.35 49.59 38.71
C ARG A 37 21.34 48.51 39.11
N ASP A 38 20.32 48.30 38.29
CA ASP A 38 19.14 47.49 38.63
C ASP A 38 19.21 46.06 38.07
N TYR A 39 20.32 45.70 37.42
CA TYR A 39 20.63 44.34 37.03
C TYR A 39 20.99 43.48 38.25
N VAL A 40 20.32 42.33 38.40
CA VAL A 40 20.55 41.37 39.48
C VAL A 40 21.18 40.12 38.89
N LEU A 41 22.36 39.77 39.41
CA LEU A 41 23.08 38.57 39.01
C LEU A 41 22.65 37.39 39.90
N THR A 42 22.34 36.25 39.28
CA THR A 42 22.05 34.97 39.95
C THR A 42 23.26 34.05 39.93
N ASP A 43 23.22 32.96 40.71
CA ASP A 43 24.29 31.95 40.68
C ASP A 43 24.43 31.31 39.29
N ASN A 44 23.31 31.06 38.62
CA ASN A 44 23.30 30.49 37.27
C ASN A 44 23.77 31.50 36.21
N LEU A 45 23.34 32.77 36.28
CA LEU A 45 23.87 33.82 35.40
C LEU A 45 25.38 34.03 35.61
N SER A 46 25.87 33.93 36.86
CA SER A 46 27.30 33.99 37.17
C SER A 46 28.08 32.86 36.47
N SER A 47 27.56 31.63 36.55
CA SER A 47 28.16 30.45 35.91
C SER A 47 28.15 30.55 34.38
N GLU A 48 27.05 31.00 33.79
CA GLU A 48 26.92 31.20 32.34
C GLU A 48 27.82 32.36 31.84
N TYR A 49 28.02 33.43 32.63
CA TYR A 49 29.03 34.45 32.32
C TYR A 49 30.46 33.89 32.38
N GLU A 50 30.84 33.14 33.42
CA GLU A 50 32.18 32.53 33.50
C GLU A 50 32.45 31.56 32.35
N LYS A 51 31.43 30.78 31.95
CA LYS A 51 31.44 29.89 30.79
C LYS A 51 31.59 30.64 29.47
N LEU A 52 30.87 31.74 29.27
CA LEU A 52 31.02 32.57 28.06
C LEU A 52 32.41 33.22 28.01
N LEU A 53 32.93 33.70 29.14
CA LEU A 53 34.28 34.27 29.26
C LEU A 53 35.40 33.23 29.07
N ASN A 54 35.15 31.94 29.32
CA ASN A 54 36.09 30.86 28.98
C ASN A 54 36.27 30.77 27.45
N PHE A 55 35.18 30.59 26.71
CA PHE A 55 35.24 30.49 25.25
C PHE A 55 35.71 31.79 24.60
N PHE A 56 35.29 32.95 25.10
CA PHE A 56 35.72 34.25 24.58
C PHE A 56 37.22 34.48 24.75
N ASP A 57 37.79 34.15 25.91
CA ASP A 57 39.24 34.33 26.12
C ASP A 57 40.09 33.36 25.28
N ASP A 58 39.62 32.11 25.13
CA ASP A 58 40.27 31.09 24.31
C ASP A 58 40.29 31.51 22.83
N ALA A 59 39.14 31.85 22.24
CA ALA A 59 39.04 32.24 20.84
C ALA A 59 39.73 33.58 20.52
N GLN A 60 39.61 34.59 21.40
CA GLN A 60 40.22 35.91 21.18
C GLN A 60 41.75 35.93 21.37
N SER A 61 42.32 34.87 21.95
CA SER A 61 43.78 34.68 22.02
C SER A 61 44.41 34.54 20.63
N GLY A 62 43.73 33.83 19.72
CA GLY A 62 44.23 33.45 18.40
C GLY A 62 44.93 32.09 18.35
N ASP A 63 45.25 31.47 19.50
CA ASP A 63 45.88 30.15 19.61
C ASP A 63 44.89 29.05 20.09
N GLY A 64 43.71 29.45 20.56
CA GLY A 64 42.66 28.58 21.10
C GLY A 64 41.70 27.99 20.05
N ALA A 65 40.56 27.46 20.50
CA ALA A 65 39.56 26.90 19.60
C ALA A 65 38.89 28.01 18.75
N PRO A 66 38.68 27.81 17.43
CA PRO A 66 38.09 28.80 16.54
C PRO A 66 36.55 28.89 16.68
N GLU A 67 36.00 28.59 17.86
CA GLU A 67 34.56 28.64 18.10
C GLU A 67 34.13 30.06 18.48
N CYS A 68 33.33 30.66 17.62
CA CYS A 68 33.00 32.09 17.69
C CYS A 68 31.49 32.40 17.72
N CYS A 69 30.64 31.40 17.58
CA CYS A 69 29.19 31.56 17.46
C CYS A 69 28.48 30.99 18.70
N THR A 70 27.80 31.87 19.43
CA THR A 70 27.06 31.58 20.67
C THR A 70 25.55 31.64 20.43
N TRP A 71 24.85 30.57 20.76
CA TRP A 71 23.39 30.57 20.85
C TRP A 71 22.98 30.79 22.31
N LEU A 72 22.28 31.89 22.55
CA LEU A 72 21.78 32.27 23.87
C LEU A 72 20.27 32.05 23.93
N SER A 73 19.87 30.95 24.57
CA SER A 73 18.48 30.56 24.77
C SER A 73 17.94 30.98 26.15
N GLY A 74 16.62 30.97 26.28
CA GLY A 74 15.93 31.29 27.52
C GLY A 74 14.53 31.86 27.29
N PHE A 75 13.66 31.72 28.29
CA PHE A 75 12.24 32.09 28.21
C PHE A 75 12.02 33.59 27.95
N TYR A 76 10.79 33.99 27.63
CA TYR A 76 10.47 35.41 27.52
C TYR A 76 10.66 36.11 28.88
N GLY A 77 11.21 37.33 28.87
CA GLY A 77 11.54 38.06 30.10
C GLY A 77 12.73 37.53 30.92
N SER A 78 13.44 36.47 30.49
CA SER A 78 14.62 35.92 31.19
C SER A 78 15.90 36.78 31.15
N GLY A 79 15.82 37.99 30.59
CA GLY A 79 16.98 38.90 30.53
C GLY A 79 17.99 38.60 29.42
N LYS A 80 17.65 37.77 28.41
CA LYS A 80 18.53 37.43 27.26
C LYS A 80 19.20 38.64 26.62
N SER A 81 18.39 39.58 26.15
CA SER A 81 18.82 40.83 25.50
C SER A 81 19.73 41.64 26.43
N SER A 82 19.40 41.68 27.72
CA SER A 82 20.18 42.35 28.78
C SER A 82 21.55 41.69 28.97
N PHE A 83 21.59 40.37 29.15
CA PHE A 83 22.81 39.60 29.35
C PHE A 83 23.78 39.80 28.18
N ALA A 84 23.25 39.71 26.95
CA ALA A 84 24.01 39.90 25.72
C ALA A 84 24.47 41.36 25.55
N LYS A 85 23.56 42.34 25.70
CA LYS A 85 23.87 43.79 25.65
C LYS A 85 24.99 44.15 26.62
N TYR A 86 24.89 43.73 27.88
CA TYR A 86 25.89 44.09 28.90
C TYR A 86 27.20 43.31 28.77
N PHE A 87 27.16 42.07 28.28
CA PHE A 87 28.38 41.36 27.87
C PHE A 87 29.12 42.17 26.81
N GLY A 88 28.42 42.58 25.74
CA GLY A 88 28.98 43.40 24.67
C GLY A 88 29.55 44.73 25.14
N LEU A 89 28.72 45.54 25.80
CA LEU A 89 29.10 46.88 26.26
C LEU A 89 30.22 46.87 27.31
N CYS A 90 30.55 45.73 27.94
CA CYS A 90 31.77 45.63 28.74
C CYS A 90 33.05 45.69 27.90
N PHE A 91 33.04 45.13 26.69
CA PHE A 91 34.19 45.04 25.78
C PHE A 91 34.29 46.21 24.78
N ASP A 92 33.28 47.08 24.72
CA ASP A 92 33.31 48.30 23.90
C ASP A 92 34.15 49.39 24.58
N PRO A 93 35.32 49.79 24.03
CA PRO A 93 36.19 50.78 24.66
C PRO A 93 35.62 52.21 24.63
N HIS A 94 34.60 52.47 23.82
CA HIS A 94 33.93 53.76 23.71
C HIS A 94 32.70 53.87 24.63
N CYS A 95 32.23 52.77 25.22
CA CYS A 95 31.10 52.77 26.14
C CYS A 95 31.51 53.25 27.54
N THR A 96 31.37 54.56 27.78
CA THR A 96 31.55 55.19 29.09
C THR A 96 30.27 55.83 29.59
N VAL A 97 30.12 55.90 30.92
CA VAL A 97 29.00 56.51 31.64
C VAL A 97 29.57 57.28 32.83
N GLU A 98 29.27 58.57 32.93
CA GLU A 98 29.89 59.53 33.86
C GLU A 98 31.43 59.48 33.81
N ASN A 99 31.98 59.40 32.59
CA ASN A 99 33.41 59.17 32.29
C ASN A 99 34.00 57.85 32.83
N THR A 100 33.18 56.95 33.36
CA THR A 100 33.58 55.63 33.88
C THR A 100 33.31 54.55 32.82
N PRO A 101 34.22 53.61 32.53
CA PRO A 101 33.96 52.52 31.58
C PRO A 101 32.79 51.65 32.05
N PHE A 102 31.89 51.27 31.13
CA PHE A 102 30.65 50.55 31.48
C PHE A 102 30.89 49.27 32.29
N HIS A 103 31.96 48.52 31.98
CA HIS A 103 32.30 47.30 32.71
C HIS A 103 32.58 47.53 34.20
N GLU A 104 33.09 48.70 34.61
CA GLU A 104 33.36 48.99 36.03
C GLU A 104 32.05 49.24 36.80
N LEU A 105 31.07 49.91 36.18
CA LEU A 105 29.75 50.16 36.78
C LEU A 105 28.90 48.88 36.84
N PHE A 106 28.93 48.07 35.78
CA PHE A 106 28.19 46.82 35.68
C PHE A 106 28.73 45.77 36.67
N THR A 107 30.04 45.53 36.69
CA THR A 107 30.63 44.51 37.56
C THR A 107 30.62 44.90 39.05
N ALA A 108 30.48 46.19 39.40
CA ALA A 108 30.34 46.62 40.79
C ALA A 108 29.11 46.05 41.53
N ARG A 109 28.13 45.47 40.81
CA ARG A 109 26.96 44.77 41.38
C ARG A 109 27.19 43.28 41.66
N PHE A 110 28.29 42.71 41.18
CA PHE A 110 28.51 41.25 41.22
C PHE A 110 29.10 40.82 42.58
N GLU A 111 28.54 39.77 43.19
CA GLU A 111 29.07 39.22 44.45
C GLU A 111 30.43 38.51 44.25
N SER A 112 30.63 37.85 43.10
CA SER A 112 31.90 37.20 42.73
C SER A 112 32.98 38.22 42.33
N LYS A 113 33.87 38.57 43.27
CA LYS A 113 35.07 39.39 43.01
C LYS A 113 35.98 38.79 41.92
N THR A 114 35.99 37.47 41.78
CA THR A 114 36.75 36.76 40.73
C THR A 114 36.22 37.12 39.34
N LEU A 115 34.89 37.11 39.16
CA LEU A 115 34.25 37.48 37.90
C LEU A 115 34.47 38.95 37.55
N GLN A 116 34.40 39.86 38.54
CA GLN A 116 34.71 41.29 38.35
C GLN A 116 36.13 41.49 37.77
N GLN A 117 37.14 40.88 38.43
CA GLN A 117 38.54 41.00 38.01
C GLN A 117 38.81 40.34 36.66
N ARG A 118 38.13 39.21 36.37
CA ARG A 118 38.25 38.54 35.07
C ARG A 118 37.76 39.42 33.93
N ILE A 119 36.54 39.97 34.02
CA ILE A 119 36.01 40.88 33.01
C ILE A 119 36.95 42.06 32.82
N LYS A 120 37.34 42.73 33.92
CA LYS A 120 38.27 43.89 33.91
C LYS A 120 39.68 43.59 33.35
N THR A 121 40.09 42.32 33.34
CA THR A 121 41.35 41.87 32.73
C THR A 121 41.16 41.67 31.22
N LEU A 122 40.09 41.01 30.80
CA LEU A 122 39.85 40.70 29.38
C LEU A 122 39.46 41.95 28.56
N THR A 123 38.73 42.90 29.15
CA THR A 123 38.41 44.19 28.51
C THR A 123 39.63 45.09 28.31
N LYS A 124 40.74 44.82 29.02
CA LYS A 124 42.05 45.47 28.82
C LYS A 124 43.00 44.67 27.93
N LYS A 125 42.79 43.35 27.82
CA LYS A 125 43.58 42.42 26.98
C LYS A 125 43.19 42.53 25.51
N TYR A 126 41.91 42.81 25.21
CA TYR A 126 41.35 42.76 23.86
C TYR A 126 40.63 44.06 23.48
N ASN A 127 41.20 44.81 22.54
CA ASN A 127 40.52 45.91 21.85
C ASN A 127 39.51 45.34 20.85
N THR A 128 38.21 45.44 21.14
CA THR A 128 37.13 44.75 20.41
C THR A 128 36.04 45.73 19.98
N SER A 129 35.66 45.71 18.70
CA SER A 129 34.52 46.49 18.19
C SER A 129 33.20 45.77 18.49
N VAL A 130 32.15 46.49 18.92
CA VAL A 130 30.89 45.88 19.40
C VAL A 130 29.67 46.44 18.66
N PHE A 131 28.93 45.56 17.98
CA PHE A 131 27.76 45.88 17.17
C PHE A 131 26.49 45.26 17.77
N LEU A 132 25.41 46.04 17.87
CA LEU A 132 24.15 45.65 18.54
C LEU A 132 22.97 45.74 17.55
N LEU A 133 22.61 44.60 16.95
CA LEU A 133 21.54 44.46 15.95
C LEU A 133 20.24 43.94 16.58
N ASP A 134 19.19 44.77 16.55
CA ASP A 134 17.81 44.40 16.93
C ASP A 134 16.99 44.06 15.67
N LEU A 135 16.73 42.77 15.44
CA LEU A 135 15.95 42.29 14.30
C LEU A 135 14.44 42.59 14.43
N ALA A 136 13.93 42.69 15.67
CA ALA A 136 12.52 42.93 15.96
C ALA A 136 12.11 44.41 15.86
N ALA A 137 13.09 45.32 15.91
CA ALA A 137 12.93 46.71 15.52
C ALA A 137 13.03 46.88 13.99
N GLN A 138 14.09 46.37 13.36
CA GLN A 138 14.38 46.63 11.94
C GLN A 138 13.42 45.96 10.97
N GLY A 139 12.88 44.78 11.29
CA GLY A 139 11.88 44.08 10.46
C GLY A 139 10.55 44.84 10.25
N ARG A 140 10.34 45.98 10.92
CA ARG A 140 9.15 46.85 10.72
C ARG A 140 9.35 47.91 9.64
N SER A 141 10.60 48.16 9.23
CA SER A 141 10.99 49.26 8.34
C SER A 141 11.44 48.80 6.95
N GLY A 142 11.68 47.49 6.78
CA GLY A 142 12.06 46.84 5.53
C GLY A 142 11.26 45.56 5.30
N SER A 143 11.52 44.84 4.21
CA SER A 143 10.81 43.59 3.92
C SER A 143 11.23 42.46 4.89
N ASN A 144 10.27 41.61 5.27
CA ASN A 144 10.43 40.49 6.21
C ASN A 144 11.34 39.32 5.70
N ASN A 145 12.26 39.59 4.77
CA ASN A 145 13.15 38.60 4.18
C ASN A 145 14.57 39.13 3.89
N THR A 146 14.97 40.27 4.46
CA THR A 146 16.34 40.80 4.31
C THR A 146 17.36 39.88 5.02
N PRO A 147 18.44 39.46 4.36
CA PRO A 147 19.50 38.66 4.97
C PRO A 147 20.14 39.32 6.19
N ILE A 148 20.49 38.52 7.21
CA ILE A 148 21.18 38.99 8.42
C ILE A 148 22.60 39.47 8.08
N SER A 149 23.27 38.85 7.10
CA SER A 149 24.56 39.32 6.58
C SER A 149 24.50 40.74 6.01
N THR A 150 23.40 41.11 5.35
CA THR A 150 23.16 42.48 4.87
C THR A 150 22.92 43.42 6.05
N LEU A 151 22.01 43.10 6.97
CA LEU A 151 21.70 43.98 8.12
C LEU A 151 22.93 44.27 9.00
N LEU A 152 23.86 43.31 9.13
CA LEU A 152 25.16 43.55 9.77
C LEU A 152 26.08 44.47 8.95
N PHE A 153 26.14 44.29 7.63
CA PHE A 153 26.92 45.14 6.73
C PHE A 153 26.43 46.60 6.79
N ASP A 154 25.11 46.80 6.73
CA ASP A 154 24.47 48.12 6.84
C ASP A 154 24.83 48.81 8.18
N HIS A 155 24.88 48.06 9.28
CA HIS A 155 25.33 48.54 10.60
C HIS A 155 26.81 48.90 10.63
N VAL A 156 27.68 48.08 10.02
CA VAL A 156 29.13 48.36 9.93
C VAL A 156 29.38 49.61 9.06
N CYS A 157 28.64 49.78 7.97
CA CYS A 157 28.70 50.97 7.12
C CYS A 157 28.16 52.23 7.83
N ALA A 158 27.07 52.12 8.60
CA ALA A 158 26.56 53.24 9.41
C ALA A 158 27.55 53.67 10.50
N TRP A 159 28.17 52.70 11.20
CA TRP A 159 29.29 52.97 12.12
C TRP A 159 30.54 53.52 11.42
N ALA A 160 30.71 53.23 10.12
CA ALA A 160 31.78 53.79 9.29
C ALA A 160 31.48 55.21 8.74
N ASP A 161 30.36 55.85 9.14
CA ASP A 161 29.89 57.15 8.68
C ASP A 161 29.51 57.19 7.18
N TYR A 162 29.11 56.05 6.59
CA TYR A 162 28.68 55.96 5.20
C TYR A 162 27.18 56.29 5.03
N PRO A 163 26.71 56.66 3.82
CA PRO A 163 25.29 56.90 3.54
C PRO A 163 24.38 55.70 3.86
N SER A 164 23.07 55.94 3.94
CA SER A 164 22.06 54.91 4.23
C SER A 164 21.53 54.16 2.99
N ASP A 165 21.91 54.57 1.78
CA ASP A 165 21.58 53.84 0.54
C ASP A 165 22.55 52.68 0.31
N ALA A 166 22.03 51.46 0.11
CA ALA A 166 22.83 50.24 0.02
C ALA A 166 23.86 50.25 -1.14
N LYS A 167 23.61 50.99 -2.24
CA LYS A 167 24.58 51.13 -3.33
C LYS A 167 25.67 52.12 -2.94
N LEU A 168 25.31 53.24 -2.31
CA LEU A 168 26.32 54.13 -1.74
C LEU A 168 27.18 53.44 -0.67
N GLN A 169 26.63 52.50 0.11
CA GLN A 169 27.37 51.71 1.09
C GLN A 169 28.37 50.74 0.44
N GLU A 170 27.93 49.89 -0.51
CA GLU A 170 28.84 48.99 -1.24
C GLU A 170 29.94 49.79 -1.99
N LEU A 171 29.63 50.98 -2.52
CA LEU A 171 30.63 51.86 -3.16
C LEU A 171 31.63 52.44 -2.14
N CYS A 172 31.15 53.01 -1.03
CA CYS A 172 32.02 53.63 -0.03
C CYS A 172 32.94 52.60 0.64
N ALA A 173 32.42 51.39 0.90
CA ALA A 173 33.21 50.26 1.39
C ALA A 173 34.36 49.88 0.44
N LEU A 174 34.08 49.75 -0.87
CA LEU A 174 35.10 49.44 -1.87
C LEU A 174 36.14 50.56 -2.00
N LEU A 175 35.72 51.82 -1.96
CA LEU A 175 36.60 52.98 -2.05
C LEU A 175 37.49 53.13 -0.81
N ASP A 176 36.99 52.84 0.39
CA ASP A 176 37.77 52.91 1.63
C ASP A 176 38.81 51.79 1.65
N LEU A 177 38.43 50.56 1.32
CA LEU A 177 39.37 49.42 1.23
C LEU A 177 40.48 49.62 0.17
N ASN A 178 40.32 50.57 -0.76
CA ASN A 178 41.31 50.95 -1.78
C ASN A 178 42.06 52.27 -1.49
N ASP A 179 41.81 52.93 -0.35
CA ASP A 179 42.33 54.28 -0.02
C ASP A 179 41.90 55.41 -0.99
N GLN A 180 40.74 55.26 -1.64
CA GLN A 180 40.17 56.20 -2.61
C GLN A 180 38.96 57.00 -2.09
N LEU A 181 38.45 56.68 -0.89
CA LEU A 181 37.22 57.28 -0.37
C LEU A 181 37.30 58.81 -0.18
N ASP A 182 38.43 59.35 0.28
CA ASP A 182 38.53 60.79 0.55
C ASP A 182 38.67 61.63 -0.73
N ASP A 183 39.29 61.09 -1.78
CA ASP A 183 39.27 61.68 -3.14
C ASP A 183 37.83 61.70 -3.70
N PHE A 184 37.07 60.62 -3.50
CA PHE A 184 35.65 60.56 -3.87
C PHE A 184 34.80 61.57 -3.10
N LYS A 185 34.99 61.72 -1.77
CA LYS A 185 34.30 62.75 -0.96
C LYS A 185 34.59 64.16 -1.49
N GLN A 186 35.85 64.45 -1.83
CA GLN A 186 36.23 65.74 -2.42
C GLN A 186 35.56 65.95 -3.77
N LYS A 187 35.61 64.97 -4.70
CA LYS A 187 34.91 65.10 -6.00
C LYS A 187 33.40 65.23 -5.86
N CYS A 188 32.76 64.57 -4.90
CA CYS A 188 31.34 64.78 -4.60
C CYS A 188 31.05 66.23 -4.16
N THR A 189 31.93 66.78 -3.32
CA THR A 189 31.86 68.18 -2.87
C THR A 189 32.06 69.14 -4.05
N ASP A 190 33.08 68.92 -4.87
CA ASP A 190 33.42 69.76 -6.04
C ASP A 190 32.33 69.76 -7.13
N ASN A 191 31.64 68.62 -7.33
CA ASN A 191 30.55 68.50 -8.31
C ASN A 191 29.21 69.11 -7.84
N THR A 192 29.03 69.35 -6.54
CA THR A 192 27.71 69.75 -5.97
C THR A 192 27.73 71.11 -5.26
N GLY A 193 28.89 71.56 -4.77
CA GLY A 193 29.04 72.75 -3.95
C GLY A 193 28.56 72.59 -2.49
N LEU A 194 28.31 71.36 -2.03
CA LEU A 194 27.87 71.03 -0.67
C LEU A 194 28.90 70.13 0.03
N ASP A 195 29.11 70.30 1.34
CA ASP A 195 29.98 69.41 2.10
C ASP A 195 29.45 67.97 2.08
N TYR A 196 30.35 66.99 2.08
CA TYR A 196 29.99 65.58 2.02
C TYR A 196 29.06 65.15 3.16
N LYS A 197 29.17 65.75 4.35
CA LYS A 197 28.28 65.44 5.49
C LYS A 197 26.84 65.90 5.26
N ASP A 198 26.64 66.99 4.52
CA ASP A 198 25.31 67.45 4.13
C ASP A 198 24.75 66.60 2.97
N LEU A 199 25.61 66.16 2.05
CA LEU A 199 25.25 65.24 0.94
C LEU A 199 24.81 63.85 1.43
N VAL A 200 25.43 63.31 2.48
CA VAL A 200 25.03 62.03 3.13
C VAL A 200 23.54 62.06 3.53
N ASN A 201 23.04 63.22 3.93
CA ASN A 201 21.65 63.45 4.31
C ASN A 201 20.72 63.80 3.13
N GLN A 202 21.24 63.84 1.89
CA GLN A 202 20.50 64.20 0.67
C GLN A 202 20.71 63.17 -0.46
N PRO A 203 20.16 61.93 -0.34
CA PRO A 203 20.37 60.86 -1.33
C PRO A 203 19.93 61.22 -2.75
N THR A 204 18.96 62.12 -2.91
CA THR A 204 18.47 62.63 -4.19
C THR A 204 19.54 63.38 -5.01
N ILE A 205 20.57 63.91 -4.36
CA ILE A 205 21.73 64.55 -5.00
C ILE A 205 22.91 63.57 -5.02
N LEU A 206 23.18 62.91 -3.89
CA LEU A 206 24.37 62.05 -3.74
C LEU A 206 24.32 60.80 -4.65
N ILE A 207 23.15 60.21 -4.92
CA ILE A 207 23.04 59.03 -5.80
C ILE A 207 23.39 59.39 -7.27
N PRO A 208 22.81 60.44 -7.90
CA PRO A 208 23.26 60.90 -9.22
C PRO A 208 24.75 61.27 -9.28
N THR A 209 25.28 62.01 -8.30
CA THR A 209 26.71 62.39 -8.28
C THR A 209 27.63 61.18 -8.14
N ALA A 210 27.28 60.22 -7.28
CA ALA A 210 28.00 58.96 -7.16
C ALA A 210 27.93 58.14 -8.46
N SER A 211 26.80 58.14 -9.17
CA SER A 211 26.65 57.46 -10.46
C SER A 211 27.58 58.01 -11.53
N LEU A 212 27.76 59.33 -11.58
CA LEU A 212 28.69 59.99 -12.48
C LEU A 212 30.15 59.67 -12.15
N LEU A 213 30.50 59.61 -10.87
CA LEU A 213 31.88 59.37 -10.42
C LEU A 213 32.30 57.89 -10.39
N ALA A 214 31.38 56.95 -10.11
CA ALA A 214 31.71 55.54 -9.87
C ALA A 214 32.42 54.86 -11.05
N HIS A 215 32.10 55.27 -12.29
CA HIS A 215 32.76 54.75 -13.50
C HIS A 215 34.22 55.20 -13.65
N GLU A 216 34.66 56.28 -12.98
CA GLU A 216 36.06 56.72 -12.99
C GLU A 216 36.94 55.76 -12.17
N TYR A 217 36.45 55.34 -11.00
CA TYR A 217 37.18 54.49 -10.07
C TYR A 217 37.13 53.01 -10.48
N TYR A 218 35.98 52.52 -10.96
CA TYR A 218 35.78 51.12 -11.32
C TYR A 218 35.19 50.94 -12.73
N PRO A 219 35.89 51.38 -13.81
CA PRO A 219 35.41 51.28 -15.19
C PRO A 219 35.21 49.83 -15.70
N LYS A 220 35.69 48.83 -14.95
CA LYS A 220 35.44 47.40 -15.21
C LYS A 220 34.11 46.89 -14.62
N ILE A 221 33.55 47.59 -13.64
CA ILE A 221 32.27 47.26 -12.98
C ILE A 221 31.16 48.12 -13.58
N TRP A 222 31.39 49.43 -13.71
CA TRP A 222 30.47 50.37 -14.36
C TRP A 222 31.13 50.96 -15.60
N GLN A 223 30.62 50.59 -16.77
CA GLN A 223 31.19 51.03 -18.06
C GLN A 223 30.69 52.42 -18.48
N THR A 224 29.58 52.89 -17.90
CA THR A 224 28.97 54.19 -18.17
C THR A 224 28.44 54.84 -16.88
N PRO A 225 28.22 56.18 -16.84
CA PRO A 225 27.59 56.86 -15.70
C PRO A 225 26.24 56.26 -15.28
N GLU A 226 25.43 55.81 -16.23
CA GLU A 226 24.09 55.26 -15.99
C GLU A 226 24.13 53.85 -15.40
N SER A 227 25.25 53.12 -15.59
CA SER A 227 25.41 51.73 -15.16
C SER A 227 25.25 51.57 -13.64
N PHE A 228 25.68 52.56 -12.85
CA PHE A 228 25.55 52.56 -11.39
C PHE A 228 24.12 52.88 -10.93
N MET A 229 23.43 53.83 -11.58
CA MET A 229 22.02 54.13 -11.31
C MET A 229 21.11 52.95 -11.68
N ALA A 230 21.35 52.28 -12.82
CA ALA A 230 20.57 51.16 -13.31
C ALA A 230 20.76 49.85 -12.52
N ALA A 231 21.89 49.69 -11.83
CA ALA A 231 22.16 48.53 -10.97
C ALA A 231 21.19 48.47 -9.77
N GLN A 232 20.71 47.27 -9.41
CA GLN A 232 19.90 47.06 -8.19
C GLN A 232 20.77 46.78 -6.96
N SER A 233 21.83 45.99 -7.13
CA SER A 233 22.97 45.89 -6.21
C SER A 233 24.25 46.21 -6.98
N ILE A 234 25.30 46.64 -6.28
CA ILE A 234 26.61 46.89 -6.89
C ILE A 234 27.31 45.58 -7.28
N SER A 235 26.94 44.50 -6.61
CA SER A 235 27.63 43.23 -6.67
C SER A 235 26.67 42.04 -6.69
N THR A 236 27.14 40.93 -7.25
CA THR A 236 26.68 39.57 -6.92
C THR A 236 27.62 38.95 -5.86
N THR A 237 28.11 39.77 -4.93
CA THR A 237 29.12 39.38 -3.95
C THR A 237 28.53 38.37 -2.99
N ASN A 238 29.19 37.20 -2.95
CA ASN A 238 28.80 36.06 -2.14
C ASN A 238 28.86 36.44 -0.64
N ASP A 239 28.04 35.81 0.22
CA ASP A 239 28.02 36.11 1.67
C ASP A 239 29.42 36.04 2.32
N GLN A 240 30.33 35.23 1.75
CA GLN A 240 31.71 35.11 2.20
C GLN A 240 32.54 36.40 1.94
N GLU A 241 32.34 37.04 0.80
CA GLU A 241 33.00 38.30 0.45
C GLU A 241 32.46 39.47 1.28
N LYS A 242 31.13 39.51 1.55
CA LYS A 242 30.53 40.53 2.44
C LYS A 242 31.09 40.45 3.85
N VAL A 243 31.20 39.24 4.41
CA VAL A 243 31.84 39.03 5.73
C VAL A 243 33.31 39.45 5.72
N LYS A 244 34.06 39.15 4.65
CA LYS A 244 35.43 39.65 4.51
C LYS A 244 35.49 41.18 4.50
N GLN A 245 34.67 41.85 3.68
CA GLN A 245 34.64 43.31 3.60
C GLN A 245 34.33 43.96 4.96
N MET A 246 33.35 43.46 5.72
CA MET A 246 33.06 43.96 7.08
C MET A 246 34.29 43.86 7.99
N LEU A 247 34.97 42.72 8.01
CA LEU A 247 36.12 42.48 8.90
C LEU A 247 37.36 43.29 8.50
N ASP A 248 37.59 43.45 7.20
CA ASP A 248 38.70 44.25 6.67
C ASP A 248 38.46 45.76 6.92
N LEU A 249 37.22 46.26 6.82
CA LEU A 249 36.84 47.63 7.18
C LEU A 249 37.02 47.93 8.68
N ILE A 250 36.53 47.03 9.55
CA ILE A 250 36.66 47.17 11.01
C ILE A 250 38.15 47.16 11.41
N GLN A 251 38.94 46.27 10.81
CA GLN A 251 40.39 46.23 11.03
C GLN A 251 41.08 47.51 10.56
N LYS A 252 40.65 48.11 9.42
CA LYS A 252 41.20 49.38 8.94
C LYS A 252 40.89 50.56 9.88
N LYS A 253 39.64 50.69 10.35
CA LYS A 253 39.23 51.82 11.22
C LYS A 253 39.66 51.68 12.70
N THR A 254 39.94 50.47 13.20
CA THR A 254 40.24 50.25 14.65
C THR A 254 41.61 49.64 14.96
N GLU A 255 42.43 49.38 13.93
CA GLU A 255 43.67 48.59 13.99
C GLU A 255 43.50 47.14 14.51
N SER A 256 42.25 46.70 14.75
CA SER A 256 41.92 45.40 15.36
C SER A 256 40.90 44.63 14.53
N ARG A 257 41.22 43.37 14.20
CA ARG A 257 40.25 42.43 13.58
C ARG A 257 39.29 41.79 14.61
N ARG A 258 39.32 42.23 15.88
CA ARG A 258 38.45 41.70 16.93
C ARG A 258 37.11 42.41 16.91
N VAL A 259 36.04 41.65 16.73
CA VAL A 259 34.67 42.16 16.68
C VAL A 259 33.72 41.22 17.39
N LEU A 260 32.71 41.79 18.04
CA LEU A 260 31.60 41.08 18.68
C LEU A 260 30.28 41.61 18.11
N PHE A 261 29.67 40.82 17.22
CA PHE A 261 28.32 41.04 16.73
C PHE A 261 27.32 40.43 17.72
N ILE A 262 26.32 41.20 18.15
CA ILE A 262 25.26 40.72 19.04
C ILE A 262 23.92 40.99 18.38
N ILE A 263 23.16 39.92 18.18
CA ILE A 263 21.95 39.90 17.35
C ILE A 263 20.78 39.40 18.20
N ASP A 264 19.80 40.26 18.44
CA ASP A 264 18.68 39.98 19.34
C ASP A 264 17.45 39.45 18.57
N GLU A 265 16.74 38.52 19.21
CA GLU A 265 15.54 37.82 18.70
C GLU A 265 15.70 37.12 17.32
N VAL A 266 16.91 36.61 17.06
CA VAL A 266 17.22 35.73 15.90
C VAL A 266 16.24 34.55 15.83
N GLY A 267 15.96 33.91 16.95
CA GLY A 267 15.01 32.79 17.02
C GLY A 267 13.58 33.15 16.58
N HIS A 268 13.19 34.42 16.67
CA HIS A 268 11.92 34.91 16.13
C HIS A 268 12.02 35.23 14.63
N PHE A 269 13.07 35.94 14.22
CA PHE A 269 13.28 36.39 12.83
C PHE A 269 13.35 35.24 11.81
N LEU A 270 13.84 34.06 12.23
CA LEU A 270 13.94 32.87 11.40
C LEU A 270 12.62 32.08 11.20
N ARG A 271 11.52 32.44 11.88
CA ARG A 271 10.29 31.63 11.92
C ARG A 271 9.79 31.24 10.51
N ASN A 272 9.81 29.93 10.23
CA ASN A 272 9.41 29.30 8.97
C ASN A 272 10.14 29.79 7.68
N ASN A 273 11.26 30.52 7.81
CA ASN A 273 11.96 31.10 6.67
C ASN A 273 13.28 30.37 6.36
N GLN A 274 13.24 29.40 5.45
CA GLN A 274 14.40 28.58 5.09
C GLN A 274 15.54 29.39 4.44
N SER A 275 15.24 30.47 3.72
CA SER A 275 16.25 31.38 3.16
C SER A 275 17.07 32.08 4.26
N LEU A 276 16.40 32.64 5.28
CA LEU A 276 17.09 33.29 6.40
C LEU A 276 17.88 32.30 7.26
N ILE A 277 17.37 31.08 7.46
CA ILE A 277 18.09 30.00 8.16
C ILE A 277 19.38 29.64 7.40
N SER A 278 19.30 29.54 6.07
CA SER A 278 20.46 29.24 5.21
C SER A 278 21.48 30.38 5.20
N ASN A 279 21.04 31.63 5.21
CA ASN A 279 21.92 32.79 5.34
C ASN A 279 22.62 32.84 6.70
N LEU A 280 21.95 32.48 7.80
CA LEU A 280 22.60 32.41 9.12
C LEU A 280 23.62 31.27 9.21
N ASP A 281 23.37 30.10 8.61
CA ASP A 281 24.35 29.02 8.51
C ASP A 281 25.61 29.47 7.74
N GLY A 282 25.40 30.14 6.61
CA GLY A 282 26.45 30.74 5.79
C GLY A 282 27.25 31.80 6.56
N LEU A 283 26.57 32.76 7.19
CA LEU A 283 27.18 33.82 8.00
C LEU A 283 28.03 33.24 9.15
N ALA A 284 27.49 32.28 9.91
CA ALA A 284 28.21 31.65 11.01
C ALA A 284 29.47 30.90 10.53
N ARG A 285 29.37 30.15 9.42
CA ARG A 285 30.53 29.51 8.79
C ARG A 285 31.57 30.54 8.33
N ASN A 286 31.14 31.57 7.60
CA ASN A 286 32.03 32.59 7.05
C ASN A 286 32.75 33.38 8.16
N LEU A 287 32.08 33.69 9.27
CA LEU A 287 32.69 34.31 10.45
C LEU A 287 33.73 33.39 11.11
N LYS A 288 33.50 32.08 11.14
CA LYS A 288 34.48 31.10 11.64
C LYS A 288 35.71 30.98 10.73
N GLU A 289 35.49 30.92 9.41
CA GLU A 289 36.56 30.75 8.41
C GLU A 289 37.41 32.03 8.21
N ILE A 290 36.81 33.22 8.23
CA ILE A 290 37.50 34.51 7.93
C ILE A 290 37.90 35.27 9.20
N GLY A 291 37.22 34.98 10.32
CA GLY A 291 37.41 35.65 11.60
C GLY A 291 38.43 35.00 12.52
N GLU A 292 38.80 33.73 12.30
CA GLU A 292 39.83 33.01 13.08
C GLU A 292 39.67 33.14 14.61
N GLY A 293 38.44 33.02 15.13
CA GLY A 293 38.11 33.21 16.54
C GLY A 293 38.09 34.67 17.04
N ARG A 294 38.58 35.63 16.25
CA ARG A 294 38.61 37.07 16.57
C ARG A 294 37.29 37.77 16.25
N ALA A 295 36.58 37.31 15.22
CA ALA A 295 35.21 37.76 14.92
C ALA A 295 34.18 36.84 15.58
N TRP A 296 33.37 37.38 16.49
CA TRP A 296 32.39 36.67 17.29
C TRP A 296 30.94 37.07 17.00
N MET A 297 30.02 36.13 17.21
CA MET A 297 28.58 36.34 17.11
C MET A 297 27.84 35.75 18.31
N ILE A 298 27.00 36.55 18.97
CA ILE A 298 26.03 36.09 19.97
C ILE A 298 24.62 36.29 19.39
N ALA A 299 23.91 35.19 19.16
CA ALA A 299 22.52 35.19 18.68
C ALA A 299 21.58 34.84 19.83
N THR A 300 20.59 35.69 20.13
CA THR A 300 19.58 35.39 21.16
C THR A 300 18.34 34.72 20.55
N ALA A 301 17.74 33.81 21.31
CA ALA A 301 16.54 33.08 20.89
C ALA A 301 15.66 32.68 22.08
N GLN A 302 14.35 32.54 21.85
CA GLN A 302 13.40 32.12 22.88
C GLN A 302 13.49 30.63 23.25
N GLN A 303 14.21 29.82 22.45
CA GLN A 303 14.33 28.37 22.60
C GLN A 303 15.76 27.91 22.31
N THR A 304 16.14 26.75 22.88
CA THR A 304 17.33 26.00 22.47
C THR A 304 17.17 25.49 21.03
N ILE A 305 18.28 25.29 20.31
CA ILE A 305 18.23 24.68 18.97
C ILE A 305 17.65 23.25 19.10
N PRO A 306 16.52 22.95 18.43
CA PRO A 306 15.84 21.66 18.57
C PRO A 306 16.62 20.53 17.90
N LYS A 307 16.48 19.31 18.42
CA LYS A 307 17.12 18.09 17.88
C LYS A 307 16.54 17.60 16.54
N THR A 308 15.48 18.23 16.07
CA THR A 308 14.77 17.94 14.81
C THR A 308 14.13 19.23 14.26
N GLY A 309 13.76 19.22 12.98
CA GLY A 309 13.13 20.38 12.33
C GLY A 309 14.13 21.35 11.68
N PRO A 310 13.65 22.48 11.12
CA PRO A 310 14.44 23.29 10.18
C PRO A 310 15.65 24.00 10.80
N LEU A 311 15.65 24.25 12.11
CA LEU A 311 16.77 24.89 12.82
C LEU A 311 17.90 23.91 13.17
N PHE A 312 17.70 22.59 13.02
CA PHE A 312 18.66 21.57 13.45
C PHE A 312 20.07 21.74 12.83
N GLY A 313 20.16 22.17 11.57
CA GLY A 313 21.45 22.39 10.89
C GLY A 313 22.35 23.44 11.57
N LEU A 314 21.76 24.41 12.28
CA LEU A 314 22.50 25.42 13.03
C LEU A 314 23.19 24.85 14.29
N GLN A 315 22.85 23.63 14.73
CA GLN A 315 23.37 23.03 15.95
C GLN A 315 24.91 22.93 15.97
N ASP A 316 25.51 22.68 14.79
CA ASP A 316 26.96 22.53 14.62
C ASP A 316 27.65 23.86 14.25
N ARG A 317 26.87 24.91 13.98
CA ARG A 317 27.36 26.29 13.80
C ARG A 317 27.44 27.06 15.10
N PHE A 318 26.56 26.75 16.07
CA PHE A 318 26.51 27.38 17.38
C PHE A 318 26.83 26.36 18.50
N PRO A 319 28.10 25.92 18.65
CA PRO A 319 28.48 24.97 19.69
C PRO A 319 28.49 25.59 21.09
N ILE A 320 28.73 26.91 21.21
CA ILE A 320 28.66 27.63 22.49
C ILE A 320 27.19 27.88 22.80
N LYS A 321 26.65 27.17 23.80
CA LYS A 321 25.22 27.22 24.17
C LYS A 321 25.07 27.77 25.58
N ILE A 322 24.46 28.94 25.69
CA ILE A 322 24.14 29.64 26.94
C ILE A 322 22.63 29.55 27.16
N ASP A 323 22.17 29.16 28.35
CA ASP A 323 20.73 28.92 28.60
C ASP A 323 20.25 29.57 29.90
N LEU A 324 19.38 30.57 29.77
CA LEU A 324 18.83 31.35 30.89
C LEU A 324 17.54 30.71 31.39
N LYS A 325 17.54 30.30 32.66
CA LYS A 325 16.54 29.37 33.21
C LYS A 325 15.35 30.13 33.82
N ALA A 326 14.18 29.49 33.88
CA ALA A 326 13.04 30.02 34.63
C ALA A 326 13.32 30.18 36.15
N SER A 327 14.34 29.50 36.69
CA SER A 327 14.87 29.79 38.03
C SER A 327 15.49 31.19 38.15
N ASP A 328 16.08 31.74 37.09
CA ASP A 328 16.70 33.07 37.14
C ASP A 328 15.64 34.17 37.29
N ILE A 329 14.51 34.04 36.58
CA ILE A 329 13.38 34.98 36.71
C ILE A 329 12.81 34.93 38.13
N ARG A 330 12.68 33.73 38.72
CA ARG A 330 12.26 33.49 40.11
C ARG A 330 13.22 34.12 41.12
N GLU A 331 14.52 33.98 40.91
CA GLU A 331 15.53 34.53 41.80
C GLU A 331 15.61 36.05 41.71
N ILE A 332 15.64 36.60 40.50
CA ILE A 332 15.65 38.05 40.24
C ILE A 332 14.38 38.70 40.81
N THR A 333 13.20 38.09 40.67
CA THR A 333 11.94 38.69 41.16
C THR A 333 11.96 38.84 42.68
N HIS A 334 12.35 37.82 43.44
CA HIS A 334 12.39 37.96 44.90
C HIS A 334 13.57 38.84 45.36
N LYS A 335 14.75 38.74 44.74
CA LYS A 335 15.90 39.62 45.07
C LYS A 335 15.64 41.11 44.74
N ARG A 336 14.87 41.42 43.66
CA ARG A 336 14.64 42.79 43.16
C ARG A 336 13.35 43.44 43.64
N LEU A 337 12.27 42.70 43.87
CA LEU A 337 10.94 43.27 44.19
C LEU A 337 10.39 42.80 45.54
N LEU A 338 10.65 41.55 45.94
CA LEU A 338 9.98 40.93 47.09
C LEU A 338 10.91 40.71 48.29
N LYS A 339 12.11 41.30 48.28
CA LYS A 339 13.14 41.09 49.30
C LYS A 339 12.61 41.52 50.68
N LYS A 340 12.50 40.58 51.61
CA LYS A 340 11.92 40.80 52.94
C LYS A 340 12.96 41.41 53.89
N SER A 341 12.49 42.25 54.82
CA SER A 341 13.28 42.66 55.98
C SER A 341 13.44 41.49 56.97
N VAL A 342 14.38 41.61 57.91
CA VAL A 342 14.59 40.60 58.98
C VAL A 342 13.32 40.41 59.83
N ASN A 343 12.59 41.50 60.08
CA ASN A 343 11.30 41.48 60.77
C ASN A 343 10.21 40.81 59.92
N GLY A 344 10.04 41.22 58.65
CA GLY A 344 9.04 40.64 57.75
C GLY A 344 9.26 39.13 57.52
N THR A 345 10.51 38.70 57.40
CA THR A 345 10.92 37.30 57.35
C THR A 345 10.41 36.53 58.58
N SER A 346 10.60 37.08 59.78
CA SER A 346 10.19 36.45 61.04
C SER A 346 8.66 36.36 61.18
N GLN A 347 7.93 37.38 60.72
CA GLN A 347 6.46 37.42 60.75
C GLN A 347 5.84 36.41 59.77
N LEU A 348 6.36 36.32 58.55
CA LEU A 348 5.89 35.37 57.54
C LEU A 348 6.11 33.91 57.96
N LYS A 349 7.27 33.57 58.51
CA LYS A 349 7.54 32.22 59.06
C LYS A 349 6.59 31.85 60.21
N LYS A 350 6.25 32.81 61.08
CA LYS A 350 5.26 32.59 62.15
C LYS A 350 3.88 32.28 61.57
N SER A 351 3.39 33.11 60.65
CA SER A 351 2.09 32.91 59.99
C SER A 351 2.01 31.59 59.22
N PHE A 352 3.09 31.21 58.52
CA PHE A 352 3.18 29.91 57.85
C PHE A 352 3.21 28.73 58.82
N GLY A 353 3.82 28.89 60.00
CA GLY A 353 3.73 27.90 61.09
C GLY A 353 2.32 27.74 61.65
N GLU A 354 1.51 28.79 61.67
CA GLU A 354 0.15 28.80 62.21
C GLU A 354 -0.93 28.34 61.20
N HIS A 355 -0.77 28.66 59.91
CA HIS A 355 -1.78 28.41 58.87
C HIS A 355 -1.31 27.55 57.68
N GLY A 356 0.00 27.32 57.53
CA GLY A 356 0.60 26.80 56.29
C GLY A 356 0.07 25.45 55.81
N GLN A 357 -0.29 24.52 56.70
CA GLN A 357 -0.89 23.23 56.29
C GLN A 357 -2.28 23.41 55.65
N LYS A 358 -3.08 24.36 56.15
CA LYS A 358 -4.38 24.71 55.58
C LYS A 358 -4.20 25.39 54.23
N LEU A 359 -3.24 26.31 54.13
CA LEU A 359 -2.90 27.00 52.88
C LEU A 359 -2.44 26.00 51.80
N ILE A 360 -1.46 25.14 52.10
CA ILE A 360 -0.96 24.08 51.20
C ILE A 360 -2.11 23.20 50.68
N HIS A 361 -3.08 22.84 51.52
CA HIS A 361 -4.23 22.05 51.09
C HIS A 361 -5.20 22.86 50.21
N SER A 362 -5.52 24.09 50.62
CA SER A 362 -6.51 24.95 49.95
C SER A 362 -6.05 25.45 48.58
N THR A 363 -4.74 25.56 48.37
CA THR A 363 -4.15 26.04 47.09
C THR A 363 -3.55 24.91 46.26
N LYS A 364 -3.79 23.63 46.58
CA LYS A 364 -3.14 22.51 45.88
C LYS A 364 -3.69 22.34 44.45
N LEU A 365 -2.86 22.57 43.45
CA LEU A 365 -3.16 22.21 42.05
C LEU A 365 -3.18 20.69 41.83
N SER A 366 -3.98 20.24 40.88
CA SER A 366 -4.27 18.84 40.60
C SER A 366 -4.46 18.55 39.10
N GLY A 367 -4.42 17.29 38.70
CA GLY A 367 -4.51 16.88 37.30
C GLY A 367 -3.16 16.80 36.58
N LYS A 368 -3.20 16.41 35.30
CA LYS A 368 -2.01 16.15 34.47
C LYS A 368 -1.24 17.45 34.21
N GLY A 369 0.07 17.42 34.40
CA GLY A 369 0.94 18.59 34.23
C GLY A 369 1.21 19.36 35.53
N CYS A 370 0.23 19.51 36.43
CA CYS A 370 0.41 20.25 37.69
C CYS A 370 1.45 19.67 38.65
N GLU A 371 1.97 18.47 38.41
CA GLU A 371 3.08 17.88 39.19
C GLU A 371 4.41 18.62 39.04
N THR A 372 4.61 19.40 37.96
CA THR A 372 5.84 20.19 37.73
C THR A 372 5.84 21.53 38.48
N TYR A 373 4.68 21.98 38.99
CA TYR A 373 4.54 23.29 39.62
C TYR A 373 5.29 23.34 40.98
N PRO A 374 5.91 24.48 41.33
CA PRO A 374 6.73 24.60 42.54
C PRO A 374 5.88 24.49 43.81
N LYS A 375 6.24 23.53 44.66
CA LYS A 375 5.53 23.27 45.93
C LYS A 375 5.71 24.43 46.92
N LEU A 376 4.64 24.73 47.64
CA LEU A 376 4.64 25.72 48.71
C LEU A 376 5.38 25.16 49.95
N THR A 377 6.38 25.89 50.43
CA THR A 377 7.24 25.56 51.57
C THR A 377 7.48 26.82 52.41
N ASP A 378 8.02 26.70 53.62
CA ASP A 378 8.33 27.86 54.47
C ASP A 378 9.27 28.87 53.79
N ALA A 379 10.31 28.40 53.08
CA ALA A 379 11.20 29.26 52.31
C ALA A 379 10.47 29.89 51.11
N SER A 380 9.88 29.07 50.24
CA SER A 380 9.21 29.58 49.03
C SER A 380 7.97 30.43 49.32
N PHE A 381 7.35 30.32 50.49
CA PHE A 381 6.33 31.26 50.97
C PHE A 381 6.94 32.62 51.33
N VAL A 382 8.00 32.64 52.15
CA VAL A 382 8.69 33.88 52.54
C VAL A 382 9.24 34.64 51.33
N ASP A 383 9.86 33.94 50.38
CA ASP A 383 10.48 34.55 49.20
C ASP A 383 9.44 35.22 48.31
N PHE A 384 8.34 34.52 47.97
CA PHE A 384 7.36 34.98 46.98
C PHE A 384 6.20 35.82 47.56
N TYR A 385 5.91 35.79 48.87
CA TYR A 385 4.79 36.56 49.45
C TYR A 385 4.79 38.04 49.01
N PRO A 386 3.65 38.62 48.57
CA PRO A 386 2.27 38.09 48.62
C PRO A 386 1.84 37.14 47.48
N LEU A 387 2.76 36.75 46.60
CA LEU A 387 2.50 35.76 45.56
C LEU A 387 2.80 34.33 46.07
N LEU A 388 2.03 33.33 45.62
CA LEU A 388 2.39 31.93 45.83
C LEU A 388 3.29 31.42 44.69
N PRO A 389 4.27 30.53 44.94
CA PRO A 389 5.22 30.06 43.92
C PRO A 389 4.54 29.52 42.65
N GLN A 390 3.42 28.81 42.80
CA GLN A 390 2.65 28.25 41.69
C GLN A 390 2.01 29.33 40.80
N GLN A 391 1.62 30.47 41.36
CA GLN A 391 1.03 31.60 40.62
C GLN A 391 2.11 32.36 39.83
N PHE A 392 3.34 32.39 40.32
CA PHE A 392 4.47 32.92 39.56
C PHE A 392 4.84 32.04 38.36
N GLU A 393 4.80 30.71 38.52
CA GLU A 393 4.99 29.79 37.39
C GLU A 393 3.83 29.92 36.38
N LEU A 394 2.58 30.01 36.85
CA LEU A 394 1.39 30.28 36.01
C LEU A 394 1.54 31.58 35.20
N LEU A 395 2.03 32.65 35.82
CA LEU A 395 2.31 33.93 35.18
C LEU A 395 3.40 33.81 34.09
N ILE A 396 4.46 33.04 34.35
CA ILE A 396 5.51 32.76 33.35
C ILE A 396 4.94 31.96 32.17
N GLU A 397 4.13 30.92 32.42
CA GLU A 397 3.52 30.10 31.37
C GLU A 397 2.53 30.90 30.52
N ALA A 398 1.65 31.70 31.14
CA ALA A 398 0.70 32.58 30.43
C ALA A 398 1.41 33.61 29.55
N ILE A 399 2.41 34.33 30.09
CA ILE A 399 3.22 35.28 29.31
C ILE A 399 3.96 34.55 28.17
N SER A 400 4.51 33.35 28.43
CA SER A 400 5.22 32.58 27.42
C SER A 400 4.30 32.09 26.29
N ALA A 401 3.05 31.73 26.57
CA ALA A 401 2.08 31.36 25.56
C ALA A 401 1.63 32.56 24.71
N LEU A 402 1.29 33.69 25.34
CA LEU A 402 1.00 34.95 24.64
C LEU A 402 2.18 35.40 23.75
N ALA A 403 3.42 35.14 24.19
CA ALA A 403 4.65 35.40 23.43
C ALA A 403 4.85 34.46 22.22
N LYS A 404 4.35 33.21 22.25
CA LYS A 404 4.34 32.35 21.06
C LYS A 404 3.54 33.02 19.94
N LEU A 405 2.33 33.49 20.26
CA LEU A 405 1.37 34.08 19.32
C LEU A 405 1.88 35.40 18.71
N HIS A 406 2.34 36.35 19.55
CA HIS A 406 2.72 37.71 19.12
C HIS A 406 4.24 37.90 18.90
N GLY A 407 5.00 36.81 18.93
CA GLY A 407 6.47 36.85 18.85
C GLY A 407 7.18 37.42 20.08
N GLY A 408 6.44 37.80 21.12
CA GLY A 408 6.96 38.52 22.30
C GLY A 408 7.13 40.03 22.11
N VAL A 409 6.84 40.55 20.91
CA VAL A 409 7.07 41.97 20.59
C VAL A 409 6.09 42.85 21.35
N GLY A 410 6.59 43.55 22.37
CA GLY A 410 5.78 44.48 23.16
C GLY A 410 4.87 43.83 24.22
N LEU A 411 5.18 42.62 24.69
CA LEU A 411 4.62 42.07 25.94
C LEU A 411 5.34 42.62 27.18
N ARG A 412 4.90 42.21 28.38
CA ARG A 412 5.55 42.55 29.67
C ARG A 412 6.36 41.36 30.20
N SER A 413 7.47 41.64 30.89
CA SER A 413 8.20 40.61 31.64
C SER A 413 7.44 40.20 32.91
N ALA A 414 7.62 38.96 33.39
CA ALA A 414 6.97 38.50 34.63
C ALA A 414 7.32 39.38 35.85
N ILE A 415 8.56 39.88 35.92
CA ILE A 415 9.02 40.86 36.92
C ILE A 415 8.15 42.12 36.88
N ARG A 416 7.93 42.69 35.68
CA ARG A 416 7.06 43.87 35.51
C ARG A 416 5.60 43.55 35.83
N CYS A 417 5.10 42.38 35.50
CA CYS A 417 3.73 42.01 35.86
C CYS A 417 3.55 41.91 37.39
N VAL A 418 4.50 41.32 38.13
CA VAL A 418 4.45 41.28 39.61
C VAL A 418 4.56 42.68 40.22
N GLU A 419 5.45 43.53 39.71
CA GLU A 419 5.52 44.94 40.11
C GLU A 419 4.18 45.66 39.87
N GLU A 420 3.57 45.47 38.70
CA GLU A 420 2.30 46.09 38.32
C GLU A 420 1.13 45.57 39.18
N ILE A 421 1.10 44.29 39.57
CA ILE A 421 0.12 43.76 40.55
C ILE A 421 0.29 44.44 41.93
N LEU A 422 1.53 44.66 42.39
CA LEU A 422 1.79 45.27 43.69
C LEU A 422 1.40 46.77 43.76
N ILE A 423 1.58 47.52 42.67
CA ILE A 423 1.42 48.99 42.65
C ILE A 423 0.16 49.49 41.93
N SER A 424 -0.58 48.62 41.24
CA SER A 424 -1.86 49.01 40.62
C SER A 424 -3.00 48.97 41.64
N ASN A 425 -4.03 49.78 41.40
CA ASN A 425 -5.20 49.83 42.27
C ASN A 425 -5.98 48.52 42.16
N HIS A 426 -6.03 47.79 43.28
CA HIS A 426 -6.78 46.56 43.49
C HIS A 426 -8.23 46.87 43.87
N HIS A 427 -8.98 45.86 44.30
CA HIS A 427 -10.40 45.92 44.62
C HIS A 427 -10.66 46.96 45.72
N GLY A 428 -11.45 48.00 45.42
CA GLY A 428 -11.69 49.14 46.32
C GLY A 428 -10.81 50.37 46.07
N GLY A 429 -9.87 50.32 45.13
CA GLY A 429 -9.15 51.51 44.65
C GLY A 429 -7.84 51.86 45.38
N GLN A 430 -7.35 50.98 46.25
CA GLN A 430 -6.03 51.07 46.90
C GLN A 430 -5.05 50.06 46.28
N ALA A 431 -3.74 50.30 46.35
CA ALA A 431 -2.74 49.40 45.78
C ALA A 431 -2.43 48.23 46.73
N LEU A 432 -2.30 47.01 46.19
CA LEU A 432 -2.13 45.77 46.97
C LEU A 432 -0.96 45.82 47.96
N ILE A 433 0.11 46.56 47.66
CA ILE A 433 1.23 46.75 48.60
C ILE A 433 0.82 47.42 49.93
N GLU A 434 -0.31 48.13 49.97
CA GLU A 434 -0.82 48.81 51.16
C GLU A 434 -1.88 47.99 51.94
N ASP A 435 -2.29 46.83 51.41
CA ASP A 435 -3.23 45.91 52.05
C ASP A 435 -2.72 45.36 53.40
N GLU A 436 -3.66 44.80 54.17
CA GLU A 436 -3.37 44.14 55.44
C GLU A 436 -2.46 42.90 55.28
N PHE A 437 -1.64 42.66 56.30
CA PHE A 437 -0.83 41.46 56.43
C PHE A 437 -1.69 40.20 56.31
N GLY A 438 -1.50 39.47 55.20
CA GLY A 438 -2.13 38.19 54.95
C GLY A 438 -2.83 38.08 53.60
N SER A 439 -3.12 39.19 52.91
CA SER A 439 -3.63 39.18 51.54
C SER A 439 -2.67 38.43 50.60
N LEU A 440 -3.24 37.73 49.62
CA LEU A 440 -2.53 36.96 48.60
C LEU A 440 -2.97 37.42 47.20
N ILE A 441 -2.03 37.40 46.26
CA ILE A 441 -2.33 37.60 44.84
C ILE A 441 -3.17 36.41 44.34
N THR A 442 -4.10 36.65 43.42
CA THR A 442 -4.96 35.64 42.79
C THR A 442 -4.74 35.55 41.27
N ALA A 443 -5.32 34.54 40.61
CA ALA A 443 -5.35 34.49 39.14
C ALA A 443 -6.18 35.61 38.50
N GLY A 444 -7.16 36.20 39.22
CA GLY A 444 -7.89 37.39 38.77
C GLY A 444 -6.97 38.62 38.63
N ASP A 445 -5.93 38.71 39.45
CA ASP A 445 -4.96 39.80 39.43
C ASP A 445 -3.91 39.62 38.32
N ILE A 446 -3.57 38.36 38.03
CA ILE A 446 -2.82 37.99 36.84
C ILE A 446 -3.61 38.37 35.59
N TYR A 447 -4.93 38.13 35.55
CA TYR A 447 -5.78 38.60 34.45
C TYR A 447 -5.81 40.13 34.35
N SER A 448 -6.07 40.85 35.44
CA SER A 448 -6.24 42.31 35.39
C SER A 448 -5.00 43.03 34.86
N VAL A 449 -3.80 42.56 35.22
CA VAL A 449 -2.55 43.04 34.63
C VAL A 449 -2.40 42.55 33.19
N LEU A 450 -2.52 41.25 32.89
CA LEU A 450 -2.35 40.72 31.53
C LEU A 450 -3.45 41.14 30.54
N HIS A 451 -4.55 41.75 30.99
CA HIS A 451 -5.76 42.01 30.20
C HIS A 451 -5.46 42.60 28.80
N LYS A 452 -4.65 43.66 28.72
CA LYS A 452 -4.29 44.30 27.43
C LYS A 452 -3.51 43.39 26.49
N ASP A 453 -2.72 42.46 27.03
CA ASP A 453 -1.95 41.49 26.26
C ASP A 453 -2.87 40.32 25.82
N ILE A 454 -3.88 39.94 26.63
CA ILE A 454 -4.93 38.95 26.29
C ILE A 454 -5.93 39.50 25.25
N VAL A 455 -6.33 40.78 25.34
CA VAL A 455 -7.19 41.46 24.32
C VAL A 455 -6.59 41.36 22.91
N SER A 456 -5.25 41.38 22.79
CA SER A 456 -4.56 41.20 21.51
C SER A 456 -4.66 39.77 20.99
N ALA A 457 -4.72 38.77 21.88
CA ALA A 457 -4.69 37.35 21.55
C ALA A 457 -6.08 36.74 21.34
N ALA A 458 -7.01 37.05 22.23
CA ALA A 458 -8.29 36.37 22.40
C ALA A 458 -9.37 37.38 22.81
N ARG A 459 -9.62 38.37 21.96
CA ARG A 459 -10.57 39.47 22.22
C ARG A 459 -11.98 38.98 22.62
N GLU A 460 -12.44 37.88 22.02
CA GLU A 460 -13.74 37.27 22.33
C GLU A 460 -13.84 36.84 23.81
N ILE A 461 -12.81 36.16 24.33
CA ILE A 461 -12.70 35.79 25.75
C ILE A 461 -12.82 37.03 26.64
N THR A 462 -12.11 38.12 26.31
CA THR A 462 -12.17 39.35 27.11
C THR A 462 -13.56 40.01 27.10
N LEU A 463 -14.26 39.98 25.96
CA LEU A 463 -15.65 40.45 25.86
C LEU A 463 -16.63 39.60 26.68
N HIS A 464 -16.38 38.31 26.82
CA HIS A 464 -17.18 37.45 27.70
C HIS A 464 -16.91 37.73 29.19
N VAL A 465 -15.66 38.03 29.58
CA VAL A 465 -15.34 38.50 30.95
C VAL A 465 -16.02 39.85 31.25
N ASP A 466 -15.97 40.80 30.32
CA ASP A 466 -16.66 42.09 30.43
C ASP A 466 -18.20 41.92 30.56
N ALA A 467 -18.77 40.96 29.86
CA ALA A 467 -20.20 40.62 29.96
C ALA A 467 -20.56 39.96 31.30
N VAL A 468 -19.67 39.14 31.88
CA VAL A 468 -19.81 38.59 33.24
C VAL A 468 -19.79 39.73 34.27
N ALA A 469 -18.81 40.62 34.19
CA ALA A 469 -18.70 41.81 35.05
C ALA A 469 -19.96 42.68 34.98
N SER A 470 -20.44 42.95 33.77
CA SER A 470 -21.65 43.75 33.51
C SER A 470 -22.93 43.13 34.06
N LYS A 471 -22.99 41.79 34.21
CA LYS A 471 -24.20 41.06 34.62
C LYS A 471 -24.25 40.75 36.12
N TYR A 472 -23.13 40.36 36.72
CA TYR A 472 -23.05 39.95 38.14
C TYR A 472 -22.36 41.00 39.03
N GLY A 473 -21.76 42.02 38.43
CA GLY A 473 -21.00 43.08 39.10
C GLY A 473 -19.49 42.86 39.01
N GLU A 474 -18.74 43.97 38.96
CA GLU A 474 -17.28 43.94 39.10
C GLU A 474 -16.89 43.30 40.44
N HIS A 475 -15.81 42.52 40.43
CA HIS A 475 -15.30 41.75 41.57
C HIS A 475 -16.25 40.67 42.16
N SER A 476 -17.39 40.37 41.52
CA SER A 476 -18.22 39.19 41.84
C SER A 476 -17.44 37.87 41.71
N MET A 477 -17.87 36.80 42.40
CA MET A 477 -17.19 35.50 42.33
C MET A 477 -17.24 34.94 40.90
N GLU A 478 -18.35 35.16 40.21
CA GLU A 478 -18.57 34.83 38.80
C GLU A 478 -17.55 35.54 37.91
N HIS A 479 -17.28 36.83 38.15
CA HIS A 479 -16.24 37.58 37.45
C HIS A 479 -14.82 37.08 37.78
N GLN A 480 -14.53 36.74 39.03
CA GLN A 480 -13.24 36.16 39.43
C GLN A 480 -12.98 34.79 38.77
N VAL A 481 -14.00 33.94 38.68
CA VAL A 481 -13.97 32.67 37.95
C VAL A 481 -13.74 32.92 36.45
N ALA A 482 -14.47 33.86 35.84
CA ALA A 482 -14.33 34.22 34.43
C ALA A 482 -12.90 34.72 34.10
N MET A 483 -12.36 35.65 34.90
CA MET A 483 -10.97 36.12 34.77
C MET A 483 -9.95 34.99 34.90
N THR A 484 -10.17 34.06 35.83
CA THR A 484 -9.28 32.90 36.03
C THR A 484 -9.30 31.97 34.82
N ILE A 485 -10.49 31.57 34.34
CA ILE A 485 -10.63 30.73 33.13
C ILE A 485 -9.94 31.40 31.93
N ALA A 486 -10.11 32.72 31.76
CA ALA A 486 -9.49 33.47 30.67
C ALA A 486 -7.95 33.44 30.68
N VAL A 487 -7.30 33.40 31.86
CA VAL A 487 -5.85 33.19 31.99
C VAL A 487 -5.48 31.74 31.72
N LEU A 488 -6.19 30.78 32.32
CA LEU A 488 -5.88 29.35 32.17
C LEU A 488 -5.99 28.88 30.71
N GLN A 489 -6.97 29.40 29.97
CA GLN A 489 -7.18 29.09 28.55
C GLN A 489 -6.06 29.63 27.63
N GLN A 490 -5.18 30.52 28.11
CA GLN A 490 -3.96 30.88 27.38
C GLN A 490 -2.86 29.82 27.50
N ILE A 491 -2.91 28.94 28.50
CA ILE A 491 -1.82 28.02 28.83
C ILE A 491 -2.05 26.64 28.21
N ASP A 492 -1.20 26.27 27.24
CA ASP A 492 -1.27 25.01 26.50
C ASP A 492 -1.31 23.77 27.41
N GLY A 493 -2.51 23.23 27.63
CA GLY A 493 -2.73 21.99 28.36
C GLY A 493 -2.80 22.12 29.88
N PHE A 494 -2.97 23.33 30.44
CA PHE A 494 -3.23 23.48 31.88
C PHE A 494 -4.62 22.92 32.23
N PRO A 495 -4.76 22.07 33.28
CA PRO A 495 -6.06 21.53 33.67
C PRO A 495 -6.93 22.59 34.38
N ALA A 496 -7.87 23.18 33.64
CA ALA A 496 -8.81 24.20 34.13
C ALA A 496 -9.99 23.59 34.93
N SER A 497 -9.70 22.72 35.89
CA SER A 497 -10.73 22.07 36.72
C SER A 497 -11.31 23.00 37.79
N ARG A 498 -12.49 22.65 38.31
CA ARG A 498 -13.18 23.40 39.37
C ARG A 498 -12.32 23.58 40.62
N GLU A 499 -11.55 22.56 40.99
CA GLU A 499 -10.60 22.58 42.11
C GLU A 499 -9.44 23.53 41.85
N ASN A 500 -8.87 23.51 40.65
CA ASN A 500 -7.72 24.35 40.30
C ASN A 500 -8.12 25.84 40.20
N VAL A 501 -9.32 26.15 39.68
CA VAL A 501 -9.87 27.51 39.72
C VAL A 501 -10.08 27.97 41.16
N ALA A 502 -10.65 27.12 42.04
CA ALA A 502 -10.82 27.45 43.45
C ALA A 502 -9.47 27.65 44.20
N ALA A 503 -8.45 26.86 43.87
CA ALA A 503 -7.10 26.93 44.44
C ALA A 503 -6.33 28.20 44.03
N LEU A 504 -6.64 28.76 42.85
CA LEU A 504 -6.00 29.97 42.31
C LEU A 504 -6.70 31.28 42.71
N LEU A 505 -7.92 31.19 43.25
CA LEU A 505 -8.72 32.31 43.76
C LEU A 505 -8.61 32.52 45.28
N HIS A 506 -7.72 31.82 45.97
CA HIS A 506 -7.57 31.87 47.42
C HIS A 506 -6.97 33.22 47.89
N PRO A 507 -7.69 34.10 48.61
CA PRO A 507 -7.36 35.52 48.70
C PRO A 507 -6.53 35.93 49.93
N HIS A 508 -6.47 35.09 50.97
CA HIS A 508 -5.84 35.45 52.25
C HIS A 508 -5.37 34.19 52.99
N ILE A 509 -4.22 34.24 53.67
CA ILE A 509 -3.51 33.07 54.28
C ILE A 509 -4.40 32.16 55.13
N ASP A 510 -5.34 32.73 55.88
CA ASP A 510 -6.19 32.00 56.83
C ASP A 510 -7.58 31.60 56.26
N SER A 511 -7.88 31.96 55.00
CA SER A 511 -9.19 31.79 54.37
C SER A 511 -9.67 30.34 54.37
N GLN A 512 -10.98 30.13 54.30
CA GLN A 512 -11.53 28.79 54.06
C GLN A 512 -11.33 28.37 52.60
N PRO A 513 -11.29 27.06 52.30
CA PRO A 513 -11.33 26.56 50.92
C PRO A 513 -12.57 27.10 50.20
N LEU A 514 -12.39 27.72 49.03
CA LEU A 514 -13.49 28.38 48.31
C LEU A 514 -14.33 27.45 47.42
N LEU A 515 -14.00 26.16 47.35
CA LEU A 515 -14.56 25.20 46.38
C LEU A 515 -16.10 25.22 46.27
N ASP A 516 -16.82 25.23 47.40
CA ASP A 516 -18.29 25.29 47.42
C ASP A 516 -18.88 26.61 46.90
N THR A 517 -18.11 27.69 46.94
CA THR A 517 -18.47 29.01 46.41
C THR A 517 -18.12 29.09 44.94
N THR A 518 -16.93 28.62 44.55
CA THR A 518 -16.48 28.53 43.15
C THR A 518 -17.41 27.64 42.33
N ASN A 519 -17.80 26.47 42.86
CA ASN A 519 -18.74 25.56 42.19
C ASN A 519 -20.07 26.24 41.86
N LYS A 520 -20.66 26.97 42.81
CA LYS A 520 -21.93 27.70 42.59
C LYS A 520 -21.79 28.81 41.56
N ALA A 521 -20.67 29.53 41.54
CA ALA A 521 -20.39 30.53 40.52
C ALA A 521 -20.23 29.88 39.13
N ILE A 522 -19.49 28.76 39.03
CA ILE A 522 -19.34 27.96 37.80
C ILE A 522 -20.69 27.47 37.28
N ASP A 523 -21.53 26.86 38.13
CA ASP A 523 -22.86 26.38 37.76
C ASP A 523 -23.78 27.56 37.32
N THR A 524 -23.63 28.72 37.95
CA THR A 524 -24.35 29.97 37.59
C THR A 524 -23.88 30.56 36.26
N LEU A 525 -22.63 30.34 35.85
CA LEU A 525 -22.11 30.69 34.53
C LEU A 525 -22.58 29.70 33.46
N ILE A 526 -22.41 28.39 33.68
CA ILE A 526 -22.78 27.33 32.70
C ILE A 526 -24.30 27.31 32.44
N SER A 527 -25.12 27.56 33.45
CA SER A 527 -26.60 27.60 33.31
C SER A 527 -27.14 28.83 32.56
N ASN A 528 -26.27 29.79 32.19
CA ASN A 528 -26.65 31.09 31.64
C ASN A 528 -26.30 31.17 30.14
N PRO A 529 -27.25 30.97 29.21
CA PRO A 529 -26.98 30.85 27.77
C PRO A 529 -26.51 32.15 27.08
N LEU A 530 -26.39 33.26 27.82
CA LEU A 530 -25.78 34.51 27.35
C LEU A 530 -24.27 34.60 27.62
N ILE A 531 -23.69 33.57 28.26
CA ILE A 531 -22.25 33.49 28.57
C ILE A 531 -21.76 32.12 28.08
N PRO A 532 -20.89 32.07 27.05
CA PRO A 532 -20.43 30.81 26.48
C PRO A 532 -19.31 30.19 27.33
N VAL A 533 -19.58 29.85 28.58
CA VAL A 533 -18.69 29.06 29.44
C VAL A 533 -19.19 27.61 29.44
N GLY A 534 -18.32 26.68 29.03
CA GLY A 534 -18.60 25.25 29.03
C GLY A 534 -17.69 24.48 29.98
N GLU A 535 -18.07 23.23 30.28
CA GLU A 535 -17.26 22.25 30.99
C GLU A 535 -17.21 20.96 30.16
N ALA A 536 -16.01 20.59 29.69
CA ALA A 536 -15.79 19.39 28.88
C ALA A 536 -14.58 18.61 29.42
N ASP A 537 -14.71 17.31 29.65
CA ASP A 537 -13.68 16.48 30.30
C ASP A 537 -13.18 17.07 31.64
N HIS A 538 -14.10 17.65 32.43
CA HIS A 538 -13.84 18.40 33.66
C HIS A 538 -12.93 19.64 33.50
N MET A 539 -12.77 20.15 32.29
CA MET A 539 -12.05 21.37 31.94
C MET A 539 -13.03 22.51 31.66
N LEU A 540 -12.84 23.65 32.32
CA LEU A 540 -13.61 24.87 32.09
C LEU A 540 -12.97 25.72 30.99
N SER A 541 -13.78 26.19 30.04
CA SER A 541 -13.33 27.11 28.98
C SER A 541 -14.44 28.05 28.52
N PHE A 542 -14.04 29.17 27.92
CA PHE A 542 -14.91 29.92 27.02
C PHE A 542 -14.97 29.19 25.68
N LEU A 543 -16.19 28.89 25.23
CA LEU A 543 -16.48 28.33 23.92
C LEU A 543 -16.45 29.46 22.89
N SER A 544 -15.85 29.22 21.71
CA SER A 544 -16.00 30.16 20.58
C SER A 544 -17.45 30.21 20.10
N GLU A 545 -17.83 31.27 19.38
CA GLU A 545 -19.19 31.41 18.82
C GLU A 545 -19.60 30.17 17.99
N VAL A 546 -18.65 29.60 17.24
CA VAL A 546 -18.86 28.39 16.44
C VAL A 546 -19.04 27.15 17.33
N VAL A 547 -18.24 26.96 18.38
CA VAL A 547 -18.42 25.82 19.32
C VAL A 547 -19.75 25.93 20.09
N SER A 548 -20.17 27.15 20.44
CA SER A 548 -21.47 27.41 21.07
C SER A 548 -22.65 27.01 20.16
N GLN A 549 -22.56 27.29 18.85
CA GLN A 549 -23.55 26.81 17.88
C GLN A 549 -23.53 25.27 17.79
N ILE A 550 -22.35 24.63 17.82
CA ILE A 550 -22.22 23.17 17.71
C ILE A 550 -22.74 22.44 18.96
N GLU A 551 -22.63 23.00 20.17
CA GLU A 551 -23.34 22.46 21.35
C GLU A 551 -24.87 22.66 21.27
N GLN A 552 -25.34 23.79 20.71
CA GLN A 552 -26.78 23.96 20.45
C GLN A 552 -27.30 22.92 19.44
N ASP A 553 -26.58 22.71 18.34
CA ASP A 553 -26.88 21.69 17.34
C ASP A 553 -26.89 20.29 17.98
N ARG A 554 -25.87 19.96 18.79
CA ARG A 554 -25.78 18.73 19.60
C ARG A 554 -26.97 18.54 20.54
N ALA A 555 -27.43 19.60 21.21
CA ALA A 555 -28.59 19.56 22.09
C ALA A 555 -29.90 19.25 21.35
N THR A 556 -30.03 19.60 20.06
CA THR A 556 -31.19 19.23 19.24
C THR A 556 -31.20 17.76 18.79
N LEU A 557 -30.09 17.02 18.93
CA LEU A 557 -30.00 15.63 18.47
C LEU A 557 -30.84 14.68 19.35
N LEU A 558 -31.92 14.18 18.76
CA LEU A 558 -32.83 13.20 19.36
C LEU A 558 -32.42 11.76 19.00
N ALA A 559 -32.08 10.96 20.01
CA ALA A 559 -31.73 9.56 19.84
C ALA A 559 -32.97 8.68 19.65
N THR A 560 -33.13 8.09 18.46
CA THR A 560 -34.21 7.12 18.17
C THR A 560 -33.97 5.76 18.87
N SER A 561 -34.89 4.80 18.75
CA SER A 561 -34.58 3.40 19.11
C SER A 561 -33.45 2.87 18.23
N THR A 562 -33.59 2.99 16.90
CA THR A 562 -32.63 2.49 15.91
C THR A 562 -31.20 2.97 16.16
N HIS A 563 -31.03 4.21 16.64
CA HIS A 563 -29.71 4.76 16.98
C HIS A 563 -29.11 4.07 18.22
N ARG A 564 -29.90 3.88 19.29
CA ARG A 564 -29.48 3.13 20.49
C ARG A 564 -29.19 1.67 20.17
N ASP A 565 -30.03 1.03 19.35
CA ASP A 565 -29.88 -0.37 18.93
C ASP A 565 -28.56 -0.55 18.14
N ALA A 566 -28.20 0.43 17.29
CA ALA A 566 -26.93 0.44 16.56
C ALA A 566 -25.71 0.61 17.47
N VAL A 567 -25.74 1.55 18.44
CA VAL A 567 -24.66 1.72 19.43
C VAL A 567 -24.54 0.48 20.31
N GLN A 568 -25.65 -0.09 20.78
CA GLN A 568 -25.66 -1.31 21.59
C GLN A 568 -25.10 -2.52 20.81
N SER A 569 -25.46 -2.67 19.53
CA SER A 569 -24.85 -3.67 18.64
C SER A 569 -23.34 -3.48 18.50
N HIS A 570 -22.86 -2.23 18.46
CA HIS A 570 -21.43 -1.91 18.40
C HIS A 570 -20.71 -2.28 19.71
N VAL A 571 -21.24 -1.89 20.86
CA VAL A 571 -20.65 -2.25 22.17
C VAL A 571 -20.65 -3.77 22.38
N LEU A 572 -21.68 -4.49 21.91
CA LEU A 572 -21.71 -5.95 21.94
C LEU A 572 -20.68 -6.59 21.00
N LYS A 573 -20.44 -6.01 19.81
CA LYS A 573 -19.34 -6.41 18.91
C LYS A 573 -17.97 -6.22 19.57
N GLU A 574 -17.78 -5.16 20.34
CA GLU A 574 -16.54 -4.98 21.08
C GLU A 574 -16.40 -5.93 22.28
N LEU A 575 -17.50 -6.18 23.02
CA LEU A 575 -17.53 -7.08 24.18
C LEU A 575 -17.23 -8.53 23.77
N PHE A 576 -17.83 -8.97 22.67
CA PHE A 576 -17.64 -10.31 22.11
C PHE A 576 -16.73 -10.33 20.88
N SER A 577 -15.79 -9.39 20.80
CA SER A 577 -14.74 -9.33 19.78
C SER A 577 -13.88 -10.60 19.71
N ARG A 578 -13.86 -11.37 20.80
CA ARG A 578 -13.50 -12.80 20.84
C ARG A 578 -14.77 -13.57 21.22
N PRO A 579 -15.57 -14.08 20.27
CA PRO A 579 -16.78 -14.84 20.60
C PRO A 579 -16.41 -16.13 21.33
N PRO A 580 -17.31 -16.69 22.17
CA PRO A 580 -17.06 -17.94 22.89
C PRO A 580 -16.65 -19.08 21.95
N LYS A 581 -15.66 -19.87 22.41
CA LYS A 581 -15.15 -21.05 21.69
C LYS A 581 -15.07 -22.27 22.59
N ALA A 582 -15.63 -23.38 22.13
CA ALA A 582 -15.56 -24.70 22.77
C ALA A 582 -14.74 -25.67 21.92
N LEU A 583 -14.40 -26.84 22.50
CA LEU A 583 -13.67 -27.92 21.85
C LEU A 583 -14.44 -29.22 22.13
N ILE A 584 -14.81 -29.98 21.10
CA ILE A 584 -15.45 -31.31 21.20
C ILE A 584 -14.41 -32.39 20.87
N ASP A 585 -14.40 -33.49 21.63
CA ASP A 585 -13.53 -34.66 21.43
C ASP A 585 -12.06 -34.30 21.15
N GLU A 586 -11.58 -33.26 21.85
CA GLU A 586 -10.27 -32.61 21.72
C GLU A 586 -9.87 -32.12 20.30
N THR A 587 -10.73 -32.29 19.30
CA THR A 587 -10.38 -32.18 17.87
C THR A 587 -11.17 -31.12 17.12
N LYS A 588 -12.48 -30.92 17.38
CA LYS A 588 -13.27 -29.85 16.72
C LYS A 588 -13.41 -28.62 17.61
N THR A 589 -12.87 -27.48 17.16
CA THR A 589 -13.21 -26.17 17.73
C THR A 589 -14.57 -25.70 17.20
N ILE A 590 -15.45 -25.28 18.09
CA ILE A 590 -16.73 -24.63 17.77
C ILE A 590 -16.65 -23.15 18.13
N ASP A 591 -16.93 -22.28 17.16
CA ASP A 591 -17.22 -20.87 17.40
C ASP A 591 -18.73 -20.70 17.59
N SER A 592 -19.16 -19.93 18.59
CA SER A 592 -20.57 -19.47 18.64
C SER A 592 -20.76 -18.13 17.94
N GLY A 593 -21.84 -17.99 17.19
CA GLY A 593 -22.37 -16.68 16.82
C GLY A 593 -23.14 -16.03 17.97
N ILE A 594 -23.47 -14.74 17.83
CA ILE A 594 -24.19 -13.94 18.81
C ILE A 594 -25.12 -12.96 18.10
N ALA A 595 -26.36 -12.85 18.57
CA ALA A 595 -27.35 -11.89 18.11
C ALA A 595 -28.10 -11.27 19.31
N LEU A 596 -28.61 -10.05 19.11
CA LEU A 596 -29.64 -9.46 19.98
C LEU A 596 -30.99 -10.13 19.67
N PHE A 597 -31.82 -10.29 20.69
CA PHE A 597 -33.16 -10.86 20.57
C PHE A 597 -34.20 -10.03 21.33
N ASP A 598 -35.20 -9.52 20.62
CA ASP A 598 -36.27 -8.66 21.18
C ASP A 598 -37.53 -9.45 21.62
N GLY A 599 -37.48 -10.79 21.57
CA GLY A 599 -38.62 -11.68 21.76
C GLY A 599 -39.39 -12.03 20.48
N LYS A 600 -39.03 -11.46 19.32
CA LYS A 600 -39.68 -11.69 18.01
C LYS A 600 -38.72 -11.70 16.82
N ARG A 601 -37.56 -11.05 16.93
CA ARG A 601 -36.55 -10.85 15.88
C ARG A 601 -35.16 -11.08 16.45
N GLU A 602 -34.32 -11.69 15.62
CA GLU A 602 -32.89 -11.83 15.85
C GLU A 602 -32.14 -10.75 15.04
N GLN A 603 -31.22 -10.02 15.67
CA GLN A 603 -30.35 -9.05 15.01
C GLN A 603 -28.89 -9.46 15.24
N ASP A 604 -28.21 -9.90 14.18
CA ASP A 604 -26.84 -10.40 14.29
C ASP A 604 -25.86 -9.33 14.79
N VAL A 605 -25.06 -9.74 15.79
CA VAL A 605 -23.95 -8.98 16.36
C VAL A 605 -22.64 -9.49 15.75
N ILE A 606 -22.39 -10.79 15.81
CA ILE A 606 -21.20 -11.43 15.25
C ILE A 606 -21.48 -12.91 14.91
N GLY A 607 -20.97 -13.41 13.78
CA GLY A 607 -21.04 -14.83 13.45
C GLY A 607 -22.45 -15.37 13.15
N GLY A 608 -23.27 -14.65 12.38
CA GLY A 608 -24.59 -15.12 11.95
C GLY A 608 -24.57 -16.41 11.10
N ASP A 609 -23.38 -16.77 10.57
CA ASP A 609 -23.08 -17.99 9.82
C ASP A 609 -22.83 -19.23 10.69
N LYS A 610 -22.76 -19.10 12.02
CA LYS A 610 -22.34 -20.18 12.93
C LYS A 610 -23.50 -21.09 13.35
N ASP A 611 -23.21 -22.39 13.42
CA ASP A 611 -24.17 -23.45 13.78
C ASP A 611 -24.87 -23.21 15.13
N ILE A 612 -24.13 -22.70 16.12
CA ILE A 612 -24.62 -22.43 17.47
C ILE A 612 -24.58 -20.93 17.72
N ARG A 613 -25.70 -20.34 18.14
CA ARG A 613 -25.84 -18.89 18.32
C ARG A 613 -26.36 -18.54 19.72
N PHE A 614 -25.71 -17.59 20.39
CA PHE A 614 -26.21 -16.97 21.62
C PHE A 614 -27.21 -15.87 21.28
N LEU A 615 -28.43 -15.95 21.82
CA LEU A 615 -29.46 -14.92 21.68
C LEU A 615 -29.56 -14.10 22.97
N LEU A 616 -29.12 -12.84 22.91
CA LEU A 616 -29.04 -11.94 24.05
C LEU A 616 -30.34 -11.14 24.20
N GLN A 617 -31.05 -11.30 25.32
CA GLN A 617 -32.24 -10.51 25.65
C GLN A 617 -32.07 -9.79 26.98
N LEU A 618 -31.99 -8.46 26.93
CA LEU A 618 -32.08 -7.60 28.11
C LEU A 618 -33.55 -7.22 28.33
N SER A 619 -34.03 -7.33 29.56
CA SER A 619 -35.42 -7.04 29.96
C SER A 619 -35.46 -6.20 31.23
N LYS A 620 -36.59 -5.57 31.55
CA LYS A 620 -36.72 -4.84 32.83
C LYS A 620 -36.80 -5.82 33.99
N ASP A 621 -36.42 -5.36 35.18
CA ASP A 621 -36.52 -6.13 36.43
C ASP A 621 -37.97 -6.60 36.72
N SER A 622 -38.98 -5.82 36.35
CA SER A 622 -40.40 -6.22 36.42
C SER A 622 -40.78 -7.37 35.48
N ASP A 623 -40.06 -7.52 34.36
CA ASP A 623 -40.46 -8.32 33.21
C ASP A 623 -39.60 -9.61 33.08
N ILE A 624 -38.53 -9.72 33.90
CA ILE A 624 -37.51 -10.78 33.83
C ILE A 624 -38.08 -12.19 34.05
N ALA A 625 -39.06 -12.34 34.94
CA ALA A 625 -39.67 -13.63 35.26
C ALA A 625 -40.56 -14.15 34.12
N GLU A 626 -41.33 -13.26 33.47
CA GLU A 626 -42.13 -13.62 32.29
C GLU A 626 -41.22 -13.91 31.09
N THR A 627 -40.20 -13.07 30.86
CA THR A 627 -39.19 -13.25 29.81
C THR A 627 -38.51 -14.62 29.92
N LYS A 628 -38.04 -14.99 31.13
CA LYS A 628 -37.44 -16.29 31.42
C LYS A 628 -38.38 -17.46 31.11
N ASN A 629 -39.65 -17.36 31.48
CA ASN A 629 -40.64 -18.41 31.19
C ASN A 629 -40.92 -18.55 29.69
N SER A 630 -41.07 -17.42 28.97
CA SER A 630 -41.27 -17.40 27.51
C SER A 630 -40.10 -18.06 26.77
N LEU A 631 -38.88 -17.62 27.06
CA LEU A 631 -37.64 -18.18 26.47
C LEU A 631 -37.45 -19.67 26.80
N THR A 632 -37.89 -20.11 27.98
CA THR A 632 -37.84 -21.53 28.35
C THR A 632 -38.72 -22.38 27.42
N GLN A 633 -39.94 -21.93 27.11
CA GLN A 633 -40.82 -22.58 26.13
C GLN A 633 -40.26 -22.47 24.70
N GLU A 634 -39.77 -21.30 24.30
CA GLU A 634 -39.23 -21.07 22.96
C GLU A 634 -38.01 -21.98 22.66
N SER A 635 -37.16 -22.22 23.66
CA SER A 635 -35.97 -23.07 23.56
C SER A 635 -36.26 -24.57 23.33
N LEU A 636 -37.53 -25.01 23.43
CA LEU A 636 -37.97 -26.37 23.11
C LEU A 636 -38.34 -26.54 21.61
N GLY A 637 -38.43 -25.46 20.84
CA GLY A 637 -38.73 -25.51 19.41
C GLY A 637 -37.69 -26.29 18.60
N SER A 638 -38.13 -27.10 17.64
CA SER A 638 -37.23 -27.92 16.80
C SER A 638 -36.25 -27.08 15.97
N GLN A 639 -36.65 -25.87 15.60
CA GLN A 639 -35.84 -24.85 14.93
C GLN A 639 -34.85 -24.10 15.85
N ASN A 640 -34.94 -24.30 17.16
CA ASN A 640 -34.12 -23.62 18.18
C ASN A 640 -33.10 -24.56 18.85
N LYS A 641 -32.95 -25.81 18.36
CA LYS A 641 -32.07 -26.87 18.91
C LYS A 641 -30.60 -26.50 19.14
N ALA A 642 -30.11 -25.44 18.48
CA ALA A 642 -28.73 -24.92 18.55
C ALA A 642 -28.67 -23.44 18.98
N LYS A 643 -29.77 -22.88 19.53
CA LYS A 643 -29.82 -21.50 20.04
C LYS A 643 -29.73 -21.50 21.55
N ILE A 644 -28.80 -20.72 22.10
CA ILE A 644 -28.61 -20.56 23.55
C ILE A 644 -29.10 -19.17 23.92
N TYR A 645 -30.24 -19.06 24.59
CA TYR A 645 -30.72 -17.76 25.03
C TYR A 645 -29.97 -17.34 26.29
N LEU A 646 -29.56 -16.08 26.38
CA LEU A 646 -28.96 -15.48 27.57
C LEU A 646 -29.80 -14.26 27.96
N CYS A 647 -30.54 -14.40 29.06
CA CYS A 647 -31.48 -13.42 29.56
C CYS A 647 -30.91 -12.71 30.78
N ALA A 648 -31.01 -11.37 30.81
CA ALA A 648 -30.52 -10.54 31.91
C ALA A 648 -31.39 -9.29 32.12
N ILE A 649 -31.20 -8.64 33.27
CA ILE A 649 -31.85 -7.38 33.62
C ILE A 649 -31.11 -6.22 32.93
N GLN A 650 -31.83 -5.31 32.31
CA GLN A 650 -31.27 -4.11 31.67
C GLN A 650 -30.81 -3.09 32.74
N PRO A 651 -29.54 -2.66 32.76
CA PRO A 651 -29.09 -1.63 33.71
C PRO A 651 -29.84 -0.30 33.47
N PRO A 652 -30.34 0.38 34.53
CA PRO A 652 -31.25 1.52 34.37
C PRO A 652 -30.61 2.71 33.62
N SER A 653 -29.34 3.02 33.91
CA SER A 653 -28.58 4.12 33.28
C SER A 653 -28.12 3.81 31.84
N ILE A 654 -28.24 2.57 31.36
CA ILE A 654 -27.71 2.19 30.04
C ILE A 654 -28.37 2.98 28.91
N ARG A 655 -29.64 3.36 29.09
CA ARG A 655 -30.39 4.08 28.07
C ARG A 655 -29.79 5.47 27.83
N GLU A 656 -29.63 6.25 28.87
CA GLU A 656 -29.09 7.62 28.80
C GLU A 656 -27.66 7.60 28.23
N ALA A 657 -26.83 6.65 28.67
CA ALA A 657 -25.49 6.46 28.13
C ALA A 657 -25.48 6.11 26.63
N LEU A 658 -26.40 5.26 26.14
CA LEU A 658 -26.55 4.95 24.71
C LEU A 658 -27.02 6.16 23.89
N GLU A 659 -27.89 7.01 24.45
CA GLU A 659 -28.36 8.25 23.79
C GLU A 659 -27.22 9.29 23.71
N GLU A 660 -26.38 9.39 24.75
CA GLU A 660 -25.28 10.34 24.81
C GLU A 660 -24.09 9.94 23.92
N VAL A 661 -23.77 8.64 23.83
CA VAL A 661 -22.79 8.12 22.85
C VAL A 661 -23.23 8.43 21.42
N TYR A 662 -24.52 8.27 21.10
CA TYR A 662 -25.04 8.62 19.78
C TYR A 662 -24.84 10.12 19.48
N ARG A 663 -25.18 11.02 20.41
CA ARG A 663 -24.99 12.47 20.23
C ARG A 663 -23.54 12.85 19.96
N ALA A 664 -22.62 12.32 20.76
CA ALA A 664 -21.19 12.61 20.68
C ALA A 664 -20.56 12.10 19.37
N GLU A 665 -20.99 10.94 18.87
CA GLU A 665 -20.55 10.41 17.57
C GLU A 665 -21.18 11.14 16.37
N GLU A 666 -22.47 11.48 16.46
CA GLU A 666 -23.19 12.17 15.38
C GLU A 666 -22.73 13.62 15.20
N ILE A 667 -22.55 14.40 16.27
CA ILE A 667 -22.04 15.77 16.15
C ILE A 667 -20.62 15.77 15.57
N ARG A 668 -19.78 14.80 15.94
CA ARG A 668 -18.45 14.64 15.36
C ARG A 668 -18.49 14.27 13.89
N ARG A 669 -19.47 13.46 13.47
CA ARG A 669 -19.71 13.16 12.05
C ARG A 669 -20.16 14.38 11.26
N MET A 670 -21.02 15.23 11.83
CA MET A 670 -21.53 16.45 11.19
C MET A 670 -20.42 17.48 10.95
N HIS A 671 -19.53 17.70 11.92
CA HIS A 671 -18.52 18.76 11.87
C HIS A 671 -17.08 18.26 11.62
N GLN A 672 -16.89 17.00 11.21
CA GLN A 672 -15.58 16.34 11.00
C GLN A 672 -14.55 17.17 10.22
N ASN A 673 -14.99 17.93 9.21
CA ASN A 673 -14.12 18.64 8.27
C ASN A 673 -13.90 20.13 8.65
N HIS A 674 -14.21 20.53 9.87
CA HIS A 674 -14.07 21.93 10.30
C HIS A 674 -12.59 22.32 10.45
N SER A 675 -12.22 23.52 9.98
CA SER A 675 -10.83 24.00 9.95
C SER A 675 -10.39 24.78 11.20
N ASP A 676 -11.33 25.10 12.09
CA ASP A 676 -11.08 25.80 13.36
C ASP A 676 -10.51 24.85 14.42
N GLN A 677 -9.42 25.25 15.09
CA GLN A 677 -8.75 24.42 16.09
C GLN A 677 -9.56 24.21 17.37
N ASP A 678 -10.38 25.18 17.79
CA ASP A 678 -11.19 25.03 18.99
C ASP A 678 -12.42 24.16 18.73
N VAL A 679 -12.95 24.16 17.51
CA VAL A 679 -13.92 23.14 17.07
C VAL A 679 -13.27 21.76 17.04
N ILE A 680 -12.07 21.60 16.46
CA ILE A 680 -11.36 20.31 16.46
C ILE A 680 -11.14 19.80 17.90
N ARG A 681 -10.66 20.65 18.81
CA ARG A 681 -10.49 20.32 20.25
C ARG A 681 -11.79 19.85 20.89
N TYR A 682 -12.91 20.55 20.66
CA TYR A 682 -14.22 20.17 21.16
C TYR A 682 -14.69 18.82 20.59
N LEU A 683 -14.54 18.58 19.28
CA LEU A 683 -14.95 17.32 18.64
C LEU A 683 -14.10 16.12 19.10
N ASP A 684 -12.82 16.32 19.43
CA ASP A 684 -11.98 15.30 20.05
C ASP A 684 -12.34 15.05 21.52
N GLY A 685 -12.82 16.07 22.24
CA GLY A 685 -13.46 15.91 23.55
C GLY A 685 -14.73 15.05 23.48
N GLN A 686 -15.61 15.30 22.50
CA GLN A 686 -16.79 14.47 22.24
C GLN A 686 -16.39 13.02 21.87
N GLN A 687 -15.31 12.81 21.11
CA GLN A 687 -14.79 11.46 20.87
C GLN A 687 -14.39 10.75 22.17
N GLN A 688 -13.68 11.43 23.07
CA GLN A 688 -13.23 10.86 24.34
C GLN A 688 -14.42 10.53 25.25
N LEU A 689 -15.42 11.40 25.33
CA LEU A 689 -16.69 11.14 26.02
C LEU A 689 -17.40 9.89 25.46
N ALA A 690 -17.49 9.75 24.13
CA ALA A 690 -18.09 8.57 23.50
C ALA A 690 -17.31 7.28 23.86
N ILE A 691 -15.98 7.32 23.84
CA ILE A 691 -15.12 6.18 24.24
C ILE A 691 -15.34 5.81 25.71
N GLN A 692 -15.37 6.78 26.62
CA GLN A 692 -15.63 6.54 28.04
C GLN A 692 -17.03 5.92 28.24
N LYS A 693 -18.07 6.52 27.66
CA LYS A 693 -19.45 6.02 27.81
C LYS A 693 -19.64 4.64 27.19
N ARG A 694 -18.97 4.33 26.06
CA ARG A 694 -18.90 2.96 25.53
C ARG A 694 -18.28 1.98 26.54
N LEU A 695 -17.21 2.35 27.23
CA LEU A 695 -16.58 1.49 28.26
C LEU A 695 -17.51 1.28 29.48
N GLU A 696 -18.18 2.33 29.95
CA GLU A 696 -19.20 2.23 31.01
C GLU A 696 -20.35 1.29 30.62
N ILE A 697 -20.92 1.46 29.43
CA ILE A 697 -21.97 0.58 28.88
C ILE A 697 -21.49 -0.86 28.76
N LYS A 698 -20.25 -1.07 28.27
CA LYS A 698 -19.64 -2.40 28.09
C LYS A 698 -19.47 -3.13 29.42
N GLN A 699 -19.06 -2.43 30.47
CA GLN A 699 -18.97 -2.98 31.82
C GLN A 699 -20.37 -3.29 32.38
N ALA A 700 -21.32 -2.35 32.30
CA ALA A 700 -22.68 -2.55 32.80
C ALA A 700 -23.41 -3.72 32.11
N ILE A 701 -23.23 -3.89 30.79
CA ILE A 701 -23.72 -5.06 30.06
C ILE A 701 -23.03 -6.34 30.56
N LYS A 702 -21.69 -6.34 30.72
CA LYS A 702 -20.96 -7.53 31.17
C LYS A 702 -21.38 -7.97 32.57
N GLU A 703 -21.61 -7.03 33.49
CA GLU A 703 -22.09 -7.29 34.84
C GLU A 703 -23.52 -7.85 34.83
N ALA A 704 -24.44 -7.21 34.10
CA ALA A 704 -25.82 -7.70 33.92
C ALA A 704 -25.88 -9.11 33.31
N LEU A 705 -25.09 -9.37 32.27
CA LEU A 705 -25.01 -10.71 31.66
C LEU A 705 -24.34 -11.74 32.59
N SER A 706 -23.49 -11.33 33.53
CA SER A 706 -22.87 -12.22 34.52
C SER A 706 -23.87 -12.65 35.61
N ALA A 707 -24.80 -11.76 35.99
CA ALA A 707 -25.91 -12.05 36.89
C ALA A 707 -27.13 -12.72 36.21
N GLY A 708 -27.04 -12.99 34.90
CA GLY A 708 -28.14 -13.51 34.08
C GLY A 708 -28.36 -15.03 34.12
N TRP A 709 -29.19 -15.52 33.20
CA TRP A 709 -29.51 -16.94 33.03
C TRP A 709 -29.33 -17.39 31.58
N PHE A 710 -28.61 -18.50 31.38
CA PHE A 710 -28.65 -19.26 30.12
C PHE A 710 -29.91 -20.12 30.08
N ILE A 711 -30.55 -20.19 28.92
CA ILE A 711 -31.75 -20.99 28.68
C ILE A 711 -31.57 -21.82 27.41
N PHE A 712 -31.77 -23.14 27.51
CA PHE A 712 -31.56 -24.10 26.42
C PHE A 712 -32.42 -25.35 26.65
N ARG A 713 -33.13 -25.83 25.61
CA ARG A 713 -33.96 -27.06 25.63
C ARG A 713 -34.84 -27.20 26.90
N GLY A 714 -35.49 -26.11 27.31
CA GLY A 714 -36.39 -26.07 28.46
C GLY A 714 -35.70 -25.99 29.84
N GLN A 715 -34.38 -25.89 29.90
CA GLN A 715 -33.63 -25.72 31.15
C GLN A 715 -33.07 -24.29 31.27
N ALA A 716 -33.19 -23.68 32.45
CA ALA A 716 -32.66 -22.36 32.75
C ALA A 716 -31.63 -22.42 33.90
N ILE A 717 -30.40 -21.98 33.64
CA ILE A 717 -29.24 -22.09 34.55
C ILE A 717 -28.63 -20.69 34.76
N ALA A 718 -28.39 -20.30 36.01
CA ALA A 718 -27.72 -19.03 36.32
C ALA A 718 -26.27 -19.04 35.80
N VAL A 719 -25.82 -17.91 35.25
CA VAL A 719 -24.49 -17.79 34.63
C VAL A 719 -23.36 -18.04 35.64
N GLU A 720 -23.50 -17.51 36.85
CA GLU A 720 -22.58 -17.69 37.99
C GLU A 720 -22.33 -19.17 38.35
N ASN A 721 -23.37 -20.02 38.26
CA ASN A 721 -23.27 -21.45 38.57
C ASN A 721 -22.34 -22.22 37.62
N LEU A 722 -22.07 -21.66 36.43
CA LEU A 722 -21.19 -22.29 35.44
C LEU A 722 -19.76 -21.75 35.53
N GLY A 723 -19.53 -20.46 35.80
CA GLY A 723 -18.19 -19.92 35.91
C GLY A 723 -18.10 -18.54 36.54
N SER A 724 -16.93 -18.25 37.13
CA SER A 724 -16.59 -16.99 37.81
C SER A 724 -16.39 -15.78 36.87
N SER A 725 -16.62 -15.95 35.57
CA SER A 725 -16.69 -14.86 34.60
C SER A 725 -17.59 -15.25 33.43
N LEU A 726 -18.17 -14.25 32.76
CA LEU A 726 -19.01 -14.44 31.58
C LEU A 726 -18.32 -15.26 30.48
N GLU A 727 -17.01 -15.06 30.25
CA GLU A 727 -16.22 -15.81 29.28
C GLU A 727 -16.07 -17.29 29.66
N SER A 728 -15.88 -17.58 30.95
CA SER A 728 -15.77 -18.95 31.48
C SER A 728 -17.12 -19.68 31.42
N ALA A 729 -18.19 -19.00 31.81
CA ALA A 729 -19.55 -19.53 31.82
C ALA A 729 -20.11 -19.77 30.41
N THR A 730 -19.95 -18.81 29.49
CA THR A 730 -20.33 -18.97 28.07
C THR A 730 -19.55 -20.11 27.41
N LYS A 731 -18.23 -20.21 27.62
CA LYS A 731 -17.42 -21.33 27.09
C LYS A 731 -17.92 -22.69 27.56
N LYS A 732 -18.22 -22.84 28.86
CA LYS A 732 -18.74 -24.10 29.41
C LYS A 732 -20.13 -24.43 28.89
N LYS A 733 -21.05 -23.44 28.79
CA LYS A 733 -22.37 -23.71 28.24
C LYS A 733 -22.31 -24.05 26.75
N LEU A 734 -21.42 -23.40 25.99
CA LEU A 734 -21.19 -23.72 24.59
C LEU A 734 -20.67 -25.16 24.41
N ALA A 735 -19.76 -25.65 25.27
CA ALA A 735 -19.28 -27.04 25.20
C ALA A 735 -20.42 -28.07 25.39
N SER A 736 -21.18 -27.96 26.48
CA SER A 736 -22.34 -28.84 26.74
C SER A 736 -23.38 -28.78 25.62
N VAL A 737 -23.64 -27.60 25.05
CA VAL A 737 -24.59 -27.45 23.95
C VAL A 737 -24.03 -28.00 22.64
N ALA A 738 -22.71 -27.91 22.42
CA ALA A 738 -22.07 -28.42 21.23
C ALA A 738 -22.05 -29.96 21.19
N GLU A 739 -21.82 -30.63 22.32
CA GLU A 739 -22.00 -32.09 22.46
C GLU A 739 -23.45 -32.51 22.12
N GLU A 740 -24.44 -31.75 22.61
CA GLU A 740 -25.88 -31.96 22.34
C GLU A 740 -26.34 -31.60 20.92
N VAL A 741 -25.54 -30.85 20.14
CA VAL A 741 -25.85 -30.42 18.77
C VAL A 741 -25.09 -31.28 17.74
N PHE A 742 -23.86 -31.69 18.06
CA PHE A 742 -23.02 -32.53 17.22
C PHE A 742 -22.95 -33.99 17.72
N GLU A 743 -24.12 -34.56 18.04
CA GLU A 743 -24.30 -35.91 18.60
C GLU A 743 -23.74 -37.07 17.73
N HIS A 744 -23.24 -36.78 16.53
CA HIS A 744 -22.60 -37.74 15.62
C HIS A 744 -21.13 -37.39 15.28
N TYR A 745 -20.53 -36.38 15.93
CA TYR A 745 -19.11 -36.05 15.72
C TYR A 745 -18.20 -37.19 16.16
N SER A 746 -18.46 -37.77 17.33
CA SER A 746 -17.72 -38.90 17.92
C SER A 746 -17.60 -40.15 17.01
N LYS A 747 -18.51 -40.32 16.03
CA LYS A 747 -18.40 -41.39 15.01
C LYS A 747 -17.15 -41.25 14.13
N ALA A 748 -16.59 -40.05 13.99
CA ALA A 748 -15.38 -39.75 13.21
C ALA A 748 -14.63 -38.52 13.78
N ALA A 749 -14.38 -38.50 15.09
CA ALA A 749 -13.75 -37.38 15.81
C ALA A 749 -12.24 -37.25 15.52
N PHE A 750 -11.89 -36.94 14.26
CA PHE A 750 -10.52 -36.65 13.84
C PHE A 750 -10.50 -35.67 12.66
N ASN A 751 -9.59 -34.69 12.72
CA ASN A 751 -9.36 -33.74 11.62
C ASN A 751 -8.35 -34.34 10.63
N VAL A 752 -8.85 -35.11 9.67
CA VAL A 752 -8.01 -35.84 8.70
C VAL A 752 -7.30 -34.86 7.75
N PRO A 753 -5.97 -34.90 7.62
CA PRO A 753 -5.25 -34.04 6.67
C PRO A 753 -5.66 -34.32 5.22
N GLY A 754 -5.85 -33.28 4.40
CA GLY A 754 -6.41 -33.44 3.05
C GLY A 754 -5.64 -34.36 2.09
N LYS A 755 -4.34 -34.58 2.30
CA LYS A 755 -3.53 -35.55 1.54
C LYS A 755 -3.94 -37.01 1.76
N VAL A 756 -4.66 -37.32 2.85
CA VAL A 756 -4.92 -38.70 3.29
C VAL A 756 -5.87 -39.43 2.36
N ALA A 757 -6.93 -38.78 1.86
CA ALA A 757 -7.87 -39.41 0.91
C ALA A 757 -7.16 -39.92 -0.36
N GLU A 758 -6.26 -39.12 -0.92
CA GLU A 758 -5.44 -39.50 -2.08
C GLU A 758 -4.37 -40.55 -1.71
N ALA A 759 -3.74 -40.43 -0.54
CA ALA A 759 -2.72 -41.36 -0.06
C ALA A 759 -3.28 -42.75 0.28
N PHE A 760 -4.53 -42.82 0.76
CA PHE A 760 -5.26 -44.06 1.02
C PHE A 760 -5.46 -44.83 -0.29
N LEU A 761 -6.01 -44.18 -1.33
CA LEU A 761 -6.19 -44.77 -2.66
C LEU A 761 -4.86 -45.18 -3.34
N LYS A 762 -3.75 -44.52 -2.99
CA LYS A 762 -2.39 -44.87 -3.44
C LYS A 762 -1.73 -45.98 -2.59
N THR A 763 -2.49 -46.71 -1.79
CA THR A 763 -2.03 -47.87 -1.02
C THR A 763 -2.31 -49.13 -1.83
N ARG A 764 -1.27 -49.75 -2.41
CA ARG A 764 -1.40 -50.97 -3.23
C ARG A 764 -1.63 -52.25 -2.41
N ASP A 765 -1.32 -52.20 -1.12
CA ASP A 765 -1.33 -53.34 -0.20
C ASP A 765 -1.80 -52.83 1.17
N LEU A 766 -3.00 -53.24 1.59
CA LEU A 766 -3.59 -52.81 2.85
C LEU A 766 -2.84 -53.37 4.07
N THR A 767 -2.06 -54.46 3.93
CA THR A 767 -1.25 -55.01 5.04
C THR A 767 -0.13 -54.06 5.47
N GLN A 768 0.22 -53.08 4.60
CA GLN A 768 1.27 -52.09 4.82
C GLN A 768 0.71 -50.69 5.13
N ILE A 769 -0.59 -50.56 5.40
CA ILE A 769 -1.19 -49.27 5.73
C ILE A 769 -0.77 -48.81 7.14
N ASN A 770 -0.65 -47.49 7.33
CA ASN A 770 -0.24 -46.90 8.60
C ASN A 770 -1.14 -45.71 8.96
N ARG A 771 -1.04 -45.20 10.20
CA ARG A 771 -1.86 -44.07 10.69
C ARG A 771 -1.69 -42.75 9.91
N ASP A 772 -0.64 -42.58 9.09
CA ASP A 772 -0.53 -41.44 8.17
C ASP A 772 -1.49 -41.52 6.98
N ARG A 773 -1.98 -42.72 6.67
CA ARG A 773 -2.93 -43.03 5.59
C ARG A 773 -4.30 -43.47 6.11
N ASP A 774 -4.35 -44.10 7.28
CA ASP A 774 -5.58 -44.58 7.91
C ASP A 774 -5.71 -44.08 9.36
N PRO A 775 -5.94 -42.78 9.58
CA PRO A 775 -5.99 -42.17 10.92
C PRO A 775 -7.23 -42.53 11.76
N LEU A 776 -8.29 -43.10 11.15
CA LEU A 776 -9.47 -43.63 11.86
C LEU A 776 -9.46 -45.16 11.99
N GLU A 777 -8.38 -45.84 11.61
CA GLU A 777 -8.24 -47.30 11.69
C GLU A 777 -9.43 -48.05 11.03
N LEU A 778 -9.74 -47.64 9.79
CA LEU A 778 -10.82 -48.20 8.97
C LEU A 778 -10.46 -49.57 8.37
N VAL A 779 -9.19 -49.97 8.41
CA VAL A 779 -8.71 -51.26 7.89
C VAL A 779 -8.60 -52.29 9.02
N GLU A 780 -9.14 -53.49 8.80
CA GLU A 780 -9.10 -54.62 9.74
C GLU A 780 -8.56 -55.91 9.09
N ILE A 781 -8.07 -56.84 9.92
CA ILE A 781 -7.55 -58.14 9.50
C ILE A 781 -8.61 -59.22 9.78
N LYS A 782 -9.18 -59.81 8.74
CA LYS A 782 -10.10 -60.96 8.85
C LYS A 782 -9.42 -62.24 8.36
N GLY A 783 -8.91 -63.02 9.30
CA GLY A 783 -8.25 -64.30 9.00
C GLY A 783 -6.88 -64.08 8.35
N SER A 784 -6.72 -64.48 7.09
CA SER A 784 -5.54 -64.19 6.27
C SER A 784 -5.59 -62.81 5.60
N ASP A 785 -6.77 -62.22 5.49
CA ASP A 785 -7.05 -61.15 4.54
C ASP A 785 -7.17 -59.81 5.28
N THR A 786 -6.75 -58.72 4.63
CA THR A 786 -6.81 -57.36 5.20
C THR A 786 -7.74 -56.51 4.34
N GLU A 787 -8.83 -56.04 4.94
CA GLU A 787 -9.94 -55.38 4.26
C GLU A 787 -10.47 -54.17 5.02
N ILE A 788 -11.44 -53.46 4.45
CA ILE A 788 -12.01 -52.24 5.05
C ILE A 788 -13.21 -52.62 5.92
N ASN A 789 -13.20 -52.19 7.17
CA ASN A 789 -14.25 -52.44 8.15
C ASN A 789 -15.51 -51.62 7.83
N LEU A 790 -16.36 -52.15 6.96
CA LEU A 790 -17.65 -51.53 6.58
C LEU A 790 -18.63 -51.36 7.76
N ASN A 791 -18.37 -51.98 8.92
CA ASN A 791 -19.15 -51.78 10.14
C ASN A 791 -18.65 -50.59 10.99
N HIS A 792 -17.62 -49.86 10.55
CA HIS A 792 -17.16 -48.66 11.26
C HIS A 792 -18.28 -47.59 11.31
N PRO A 793 -18.59 -46.99 12.49
CA PRO A 793 -19.73 -46.08 12.65
C PRO A 793 -19.81 -44.90 11.66
N ALA A 794 -18.66 -44.38 11.24
CA ALA A 794 -18.58 -43.35 10.21
C ALA A 794 -18.99 -43.85 8.81
N LEU A 795 -18.52 -45.04 8.42
CA LEU A 795 -18.79 -45.62 7.11
C LEU A 795 -20.24 -46.06 6.99
N MET A 796 -20.81 -46.64 8.06
CA MET A 796 -22.25 -46.95 8.12
C MET A 796 -23.12 -45.70 7.94
N ALA A 797 -22.79 -44.57 8.58
CA ALA A 797 -23.55 -43.33 8.45
C ALA A 797 -23.47 -42.72 7.03
N VAL A 798 -22.32 -42.84 6.37
CA VAL A 798 -22.15 -42.42 4.96
C VAL A 798 -22.95 -43.33 4.01
N MET A 799 -22.97 -44.65 4.25
CA MET A 799 -23.79 -45.59 3.48
C MET A 799 -25.31 -45.38 3.70
N GLU A 800 -25.75 -45.09 4.93
CA GLU A 800 -27.14 -44.77 5.25
C GLU A 800 -27.60 -43.46 4.56
N PHE A 801 -26.72 -42.46 4.45
CA PHE A 801 -27.00 -41.24 3.69
C PHE A 801 -27.30 -41.56 2.20
N PHE A 802 -26.51 -42.44 1.56
CA PHE A 802 -26.76 -42.82 0.16
C PHE A 802 -28.04 -43.63 -0.04
N GLN A 803 -28.49 -44.41 0.95
CA GLN A 803 -29.80 -45.10 0.90
C GLN A 803 -30.98 -44.11 0.88
N ARG A 804 -30.81 -42.93 1.50
CA ARG A 804 -31.84 -41.88 1.60
C ARG A 804 -31.74 -40.83 0.50
N HIS A 805 -30.58 -40.70 -0.14
CA HIS A 805 -30.28 -39.64 -1.11
C HIS A 805 -29.54 -40.21 -2.34
N PRO A 806 -30.25 -40.46 -3.46
CA PRO A 806 -29.64 -40.90 -4.72
C PRO A 806 -29.01 -39.73 -5.48
N ASN A 807 -27.95 -40.00 -6.25
CA ASN A 807 -27.19 -39.05 -7.06
C ASN A 807 -26.77 -37.71 -6.38
N PRO A 808 -26.29 -37.70 -5.13
CA PRO A 808 -25.73 -36.49 -4.51
C PRO A 808 -24.39 -36.10 -5.15
N ASP A 809 -24.20 -34.80 -5.37
CA ASP A 809 -22.88 -34.24 -5.69
C ASP A 809 -21.98 -34.15 -4.44
N GLY A 810 -20.66 -34.17 -4.66
CA GLY A 810 -19.67 -34.13 -3.59
C GLY A 810 -19.79 -32.90 -2.71
N LYS A 811 -20.18 -31.74 -3.27
CA LYS A 811 -20.41 -30.50 -2.49
C LYS A 811 -21.54 -30.70 -1.47
N ARG A 812 -22.64 -31.37 -1.85
CA ARG A 812 -23.76 -31.72 -0.97
C ARG A 812 -23.32 -32.70 0.11
N ILE A 813 -22.63 -33.79 -0.23
CA ILE A 813 -22.14 -34.78 0.75
C ILE A 813 -21.20 -34.11 1.77
N LEU A 814 -20.22 -33.34 1.28
CA LEU A 814 -19.27 -32.62 2.12
C LEU A 814 -19.95 -31.55 2.99
N THR A 815 -21.11 -31.02 2.58
CA THR A 815 -21.87 -30.03 3.38
C THR A 815 -22.73 -30.73 4.45
N GLU A 816 -23.46 -31.79 4.09
CA GLU A 816 -24.27 -32.56 5.04
C GLU A 816 -23.44 -33.02 6.26
N PHE A 817 -22.30 -33.66 6.01
CA PHE A 817 -21.44 -34.18 7.07
C PHE A 817 -20.60 -33.08 7.77
N SER A 818 -20.52 -31.85 7.22
CA SER A 818 -19.93 -30.70 7.93
C SER A 818 -20.88 -30.08 8.95
N ASN A 819 -22.19 -30.24 8.76
CA ASN A 819 -23.25 -29.62 9.56
C ASN A 819 -23.64 -30.51 10.77
N PRO A 820 -24.37 -29.97 11.76
CA PRO A 820 -25.05 -30.78 12.77
C PRO A 820 -25.98 -31.83 12.12
N PRO A 821 -26.03 -33.09 12.63
CA PRO A 821 -25.41 -33.59 13.86
C PRO A 821 -23.97 -34.10 13.70
N TYR A 822 -23.42 -34.16 12.48
CA TYR A 822 -22.13 -34.80 12.20
C TYR A 822 -20.95 -33.91 12.51
N GLY A 823 -20.86 -32.74 11.88
CA GLY A 823 -19.81 -31.77 12.17
C GLY A 823 -18.40 -32.12 11.71
N TRP A 824 -18.18 -33.19 10.94
CA TRP A 824 -16.85 -33.66 10.51
C TRP A 824 -16.17 -32.66 9.56
N THR A 825 -14.84 -32.76 9.40
CA THR A 825 -14.16 -31.96 8.37
C THR A 825 -14.43 -32.52 6.97
N LYS A 826 -14.42 -31.65 5.95
CA LYS A 826 -14.62 -32.08 4.56
C LYS A 826 -13.55 -33.07 4.09
N ASP A 827 -12.33 -32.95 4.60
CA ASP A 827 -11.24 -33.89 4.33
C ASP A 827 -11.42 -35.23 5.06
N THR A 828 -11.99 -35.23 6.27
CA THR A 828 -12.46 -36.46 6.95
C THR A 828 -13.52 -37.18 6.12
N THR A 829 -14.57 -36.48 5.70
CA THR A 829 -15.63 -37.04 4.84
C THR A 829 -15.09 -37.53 3.49
N ARG A 830 -14.16 -36.80 2.88
CA ARG A 830 -13.52 -37.22 1.61
C ARG A 830 -12.67 -38.48 1.77
N TYR A 831 -12.01 -38.67 2.91
CA TYR A 831 -11.26 -39.92 3.22
C TYR A 831 -12.19 -41.11 3.51
N LEU A 832 -13.30 -40.90 4.25
CA LEU A 832 -14.33 -41.94 4.42
C LEU A 832 -14.90 -42.42 3.06
N LEU A 833 -15.14 -41.48 2.14
CA LEU A 833 -15.56 -41.79 0.78
C LEU A 833 -14.45 -42.49 -0.02
N ALA A 834 -13.18 -42.11 0.15
CA ALA A 834 -12.06 -42.82 -0.46
C ALA A 834 -11.98 -44.30 0.00
N ALA A 835 -12.24 -44.57 1.28
CA ALA A 835 -12.31 -45.94 1.80
C ALA A 835 -13.49 -46.74 1.20
N LEU A 836 -14.70 -46.16 1.10
CA LEU A 836 -15.84 -46.81 0.44
C LEU A 836 -15.61 -47.08 -1.06
N PHE A 837 -14.88 -46.18 -1.73
CA PHE A 837 -14.49 -46.35 -3.13
C PHE A 837 -13.45 -47.45 -3.31
N TYR A 838 -12.44 -47.51 -2.43
CA TYR A 838 -11.46 -48.61 -2.40
C TYR A 838 -12.16 -49.96 -2.17
N ALA A 839 -13.15 -50.01 -1.27
CA ALA A 839 -13.99 -51.19 -1.02
C ALA A 839 -15.03 -51.48 -2.13
N GLN A 840 -15.05 -50.70 -3.21
CA GLN A 840 -15.98 -50.81 -4.35
C GLN A 840 -17.47 -50.77 -3.97
N LYS A 841 -17.82 -50.16 -2.83
CA LYS A 841 -19.23 -50.01 -2.37
C LYS A 841 -19.89 -48.71 -2.81
N ILE A 842 -19.11 -47.78 -3.36
CA ILE A 842 -19.59 -46.62 -4.12
C ILE A 842 -18.91 -46.56 -5.49
N LYS A 843 -19.59 -45.93 -6.46
CA LYS A 843 -19.03 -45.53 -7.74
C LYS A 843 -19.17 -44.01 -7.92
N LEU A 844 -18.17 -43.42 -8.58
CA LEU A 844 -18.13 -41.98 -8.85
C LEU A 844 -18.65 -41.70 -10.25
N LYS A 845 -19.24 -40.52 -10.50
CA LYS A 845 -19.47 -40.01 -11.85
C LYS A 845 -18.67 -38.73 -12.06
N VAL A 846 -17.76 -38.75 -13.03
CA VAL A 846 -16.82 -37.67 -13.34
C VAL A 846 -16.88 -37.38 -14.84
N ASN A 847 -17.16 -36.14 -15.22
CA ASN A 847 -17.29 -35.70 -16.62
C ASN A 847 -18.24 -36.56 -17.49
N GLY A 848 -19.25 -37.18 -16.86
CA GLY A 848 -20.22 -38.09 -17.51
C GLY A 848 -19.89 -39.58 -17.41
N ASN A 849 -18.63 -39.93 -17.19
CA ASN A 849 -18.16 -41.31 -17.05
C ASN A 849 -18.40 -41.83 -15.63
N ASP A 850 -18.82 -43.09 -15.49
CA ASP A 850 -18.81 -43.78 -14.19
C ASP A 850 -17.42 -44.38 -13.93
N LEU A 851 -16.88 -44.18 -12.73
CA LEU A 851 -15.63 -44.78 -12.24
C LEU A 851 -15.98 -45.80 -11.15
N THR A 852 -15.53 -47.05 -11.31
CA THR A 852 -15.65 -48.13 -10.31
C THR A 852 -14.30 -48.60 -9.76
N VAL A 853 -13.19 -48.16 -10.36
CA VAL A 853 -11.81 -48.60 -10.08
C VAL A 853 -10.88 -47.42 -9.80
N ILE A 854 -9.78 -47.68 -9.10
CA ILE A 854 -8.78 -46.67 -8.76
C ILE A 854 -7.83 -46.43 -9.95
N GLY A 855 -7.88 -45.24 -10.51
CA GLY A 855 -6.90 -44.73 -11.46
C GLY A 855 -6.79 -43.20 -11.48
N SER A 856 -6.31 -42.66 -12.61
CA SER A 856 -5.95 -41.25 -12.79
C SER A 856 -7.07 -40.24 -12.52
N GLN A 857 -8.28 -40.50 -13.01
CA GLN A 857 -9.45 -39.64 -12.83
C GLN A 857 -9.95 -39.72 -11.38
N SER A 858 -9.90 -40.91 -10.77
CA SER A 858 -10.23 -41.09 -9.36
C SER A 858 -9.25 -40.36 -8.42
N PHE A 859 -7.95 -40.34 -8.74
CA PHE A 859 -6.96 -39.58 -7.97
C PHE A 859 -7.21 -38.08 -8.06
N GLU A 860 -7.43 -37.53 -9.27
CA GLU A 860 -7.74 -36.11 -9.43
C GLU A 860 -9.06 -35.70 -8.75
N ALA A 861 -10.07 -36.58 -8.75
CA ALA A 861 -11.33 -36.39 -8.03
C ALA A 861 -11.12 -36.30 -6.51
N PHE A 862 -10.33 -37.22 -5.92
CA PHE A 862 -10.08 -37.29 -4.47
C PHE A 862 -8.94 -36.37 -3.96
N LYS A 863 -8.19 -35.73 -4.86
CA LYS A 863 -7.03 -34.84 -4.59
C LYS A 863 -7.32 -33.71 -3.60
N ASN A 864 -8.47 -33.05 -3.70
CA ASN A 864 -8.85 -31.91 -2.85
C ASN A 864 -10.38 -31.66 -2.88
N ASN A 865 -10.87 -30.84 -1.93
CA ASN A 865 -12.29 -30.50 -1.82
C ASN A 865 -12.87 -29.82 -3.08
N SER A 866 -12.08 -29.05 -3.84
CA SER A 866 -12.55 -28.36 -5.05
C SER A 866 -12.81 -29.34 -6.19
N SER A 867 -11.87 -30.27 -6.45
CA SER A 867 -12.07 -31.37 -7.39
C SER A 867 -13.29 -32.21 -7.03
N PHE A 868 -13.43 -32.55 -5.74
CA PHE A 868 -14.49 -33.45 -5.27
C PHE A 868 -15.89 -32.83 -5.34
N ASN A 869 -16.04 -31.51 -5.24
CA ASN A 869 -17.35 -30.83 -5.22
C ASN A 869 -18.27 -31.22 -6.39
N ASN A 870 -17.71 -31.44 -7.58
CA ASN A 870 -18.45 -31.70 -8.82
C ASN A 870 -18.63 -33.20 -9.14
N VAL A 871 -18.13 -34.08 -8.27
CA VAL A 871 -18.24 -35.54 -8.44
C VAL A 871 -19.60 -36.00 -7.93
N THR A 872 -20.41 -36.66 -8.76
CA THR A 872 -21.60 -37.36 -8.24
C THR A 872 -21.16 -38.68 -7.63
N VAL A 873 -21.69 -39.05 -6.47
CA VAL A 873 -21.38 -40.34 -5.83
C VAL A 873 -22.65 -41.16 -5.68
N ASN A 874 -22.61 -42.42 -6.08
CA ASN A 874 -23.70 -43.37 -5.93
C ASN A 874 -23.22 -44.66 -5.26
N PRO A 875 -24.10 -45.43 -4.61
CA PRO A 875 -23.83 -46.83 -4.30
C PRO A 875 -23.36 -47.59 -5.55
N ASN A 876 -22.42 -48.51 -5.36
CA ASN A 876 -22.16 -49.53 -6.35
C ASN A 876 -22.99 -50.78 -6.00
N HIS A 877 -23.73 -51.28 -6.98
CA HIS A 877 -24.50 -52.53 -6.88
C HIS A 877 -24.07 -53.54 -7.96
N ASP A 878 -23.11 -53.15 -8.80
CA ASP A 878 -22.71 -53.85 -10.01
C ASP A 878 -21.33 -54.50 -9.77
N GLU A 879 -21.28 -55.55 -8.94
CA GLU A 879 -20.06 -56.33 -8.71
C GLU A 879 -19.86 -57.35 -9.85
N GLU A 880 -18.74 -57.31 -10.57
CA GLU A 880 -18.54 -58.23 -11.69
C GLU A 880 -18.32 -59.67 -11.19
N PRO A 881 -18.90 -60.70 -11.86
CA PRO A 881 -18.69 -62.10 -11.49
C PRO A 881 -17.22 -62.52 -11.55
N ASP A 882 -16.78 -63.36 -10.60
CA ASP A 882 -15.39 -63.85 -10.53
C ASP A 882 -14.89 -64.45 -11.86
N GLY A 883 -15.75 -65.19 -12.58
CA GLY A 883 -15.39 -65.79 -13.87
C GLY A 883 -15.01 -64.75 -14.94
N VAL A 884 -15.75 -63.64 -15.02
CA VAL A 884 -15.47 -62.52 -15.94
C VAL A 884 -14.13 -61.87 -15.58
N ARG A 885 -13.89 -61.67 -14.27
CA ARG A 885 -12.64 -61.08 -13.76
C ARG A 885 -11.43 -62.00 -13.98
N GLN A 886 -11.61 -63.32 -13.85
CA GLN A 886 -10.57 -64.31 -14.17
C GLN A 886 -10.27 -64.37 -15.67
N ALA A 887 -11.29 -64.35 -16.53
CA ALA A 887 -11.13 -64.33 -17.98
C ALA A 887 -10.39 -63.06 -18.46
N ALA A 888 -10.78 -61.88 -17.96
CA ALA A 888 -10.13 -60.61 -18.26
C ALA A 888 -8.66 -60.58 -17.80
N ALA A 889 -8.39 -61.02 -16.56
CA ALA A 889 -7.03 -61.11 -16.05
C ALA A 889 -6.15 -62.05 -16.90
N LYS A 890 -6.68 -63.24 -17.27
CA LYS A 890 -5.95 -64.17 -18.13
C LYS A 890 -5.65 -63.57 -19.50
N ARG A 891 -6.66 -63.06 -20.23
CA ARG A 891 -6.46 -62.49 -21.57
C ARG A 891 -5.52 -61.28 -21.58
N LEU A 892 -5.48 -60.49 -20.49
CA LEU A 892 -4.50 -59.41 -20.33
C LEU A 892 -3.09 -59.94 -20.03
N SER A 893 -2.92 -60.99 -19.22
CA SER A 893 -1.62 -61.67 -19.07
C SER A 893 -1.11 -62.22 -20.41
N ASP A 894 -1.97 -62.92 -21.16
CA ASP A 894 -1.67 -63.49 -22.49
C ASP A 894 -1.24 -62.41 -23.52
N LEU A 895 -1.56 -61.13 -23.29
CA LEU A 895 -1.21 -59.99 -24.16
C LEU A 895 -0.06 -59.09 -23.66
N THR A 896 0.41 -59.25 -22.41
CA THR A 896 1.31 -58.28 -21.74
C THR A 896 2.56 -58.86 -21.07
N ASP A 897 2.68 -60.19 -21.01
CA ASP A 897 3.72 -60.94 -20.28
C ASP A 897 3.77 -60.68 -18.76
N GLU A 898 2.83 -59.92 -18.20
CA GLU A 898 2.72 -59.66 -16.75
C GLU A 898 1.60 -60.50 -16.11
N GLN A 899 1.86 -61.04 -14.92
CA GLN A 899 0.84 -61.78 -14.16
C GLN A 899 -0.22 -60.81 -13.60
N VAL A 900 -1.47 -60.98 -14.06
CA VAL A 900 -2.63 -60.20 -13.62
C VAL A 900 -3.44 -61.01 -12.60
N ILE A 901 -3.83 -60.35 -11.51
CA ILE A 901 -4.70 -60.92 -10.46
C ILE A 901 -6.14 -60.44 -10.75
N ALA A 902 -7.14 -61.30 -10.52
CA ALA A 902 -8.56 -61.08 -10.85
C ALA A 902 -9.31 -60.04 -9.97
N LEU A 903 -8.63 -58.96 -9.61
CA LEU A 903 -9.17 -57.79 -8.89
C LEU A 903 -9.42 -56.64 -9.89
N PRO A 904 -10.59 -55.98 -9.90
CA PRO A 904 -10.92 -54.92 -10.86
C PRO A 904 -9.87 -53.81 -10.96
N GLN A 905 -9.36 -53.34 -9.81
CA GLN A 905 -8.31 -52.31 -9.76
C GLN A 905 -7.01 -52.75 -10.43
N ARG A 906 -6.63 -54.04 -10.32
CA ARG A 906 -5.41 -54.59 -10.92
C ARG A 906 -5.58 -54.85 -12.43
N ILE A 907 -6.76 -55.30 -12.84
CA ILE A 907 -7.15 -55.42 -14.26
C ILE A 907 -7.08 -54.03 -14.92
N ALA A 908 -7.68 -53.02 -14.30
CA ALA A 908 -7.69 -51.63 -14.78
C ALA A 908 -6.30 -50.97 -14.80
N GLU A 909 -5.44 -51.22 -13.78
CA GLU A 909 -4.05 -50.74 -13.75
C GLU A 909 -3.25 -51.29 -14.96
N ILE A 910 -3.37 -52.59 -15.24
CA ILE A 910 -2.68 -53.24 -16.36
C ILE A 910 -3.26 -52.78 -17.69
N ALA A 911 -4.59 -52.69 -17.80
CA ALA A 911 -5.24 -52.19 -19.01
C ALA A 911 -4.76 -50.76 -19.36
N SER A 912 -4.83 -49.83 -18.39
CA SER A 912 -4.36 -48.45 -18.54
C SER A 912 -2.87 -48.34 -18.89
N LYS A 913 -2.03 -49.30 -18.46
CA LYS A 913 -0.59 -49.34 -18.74
C LYS A 913 -0.23 -49.84 -20.15
N TYR A 914 -1.07 -50.68 -20.77
CA TYR A 914 -0.75 -51.37 -22.02
C TYR A 914 -1.65 -51.03 -23.21
N LEU A 915 -2.94 -50.77 -23.03
CA LEU A 915 -3.86 -50.43 -24.14
C LEU A 915 -3.42 -49.20 -24.96
N PRO A 916 -2.80 -48.13 -24.41
CA PRO A 916 -2.28 -47.03 -25.22
C PRO A 916 -1.12 -47.45 -26.15
N LYS A 917 -0.35 -48.49 -25.76
CA LYS A 917 0.65 -49.11 -26.65
C LYS A 917 -0.06 -49.86 -27.77
N PHE A 918 -1.08 -50.65 -27.44
CA PHE A 918 -1.87 -51.41 -28.42
C PHE A 918 -2.59 -50.48 -29.42
N GLN A 919 -3.10 -49.33 -28.96
CA GLN A 919 -3.64 -48.29 -29.83
C GLN A 919 -2.57 -47.76 -30.79
N SER A 920 -1.39 -47.34 -30.31
CA SER A 920 -0.31 -46.85 -31.19
C SER A 920 0.29 -47.93 -32.11
N GLU A 921 0.24 -49.20 -31.73
CA GLU A 921 0.59 -50.33 -32.61
C GLU A 921 -0.34 -50.42 -33.84
N VAL A 922 -1.63 -50.09 -33.67
CA VAL A 922 -2.70 -50.25 -34.67
C VAL A 922 -3.03 -48.95 -35.41
N GLN A 923 -2.81 -47.77 -34.81
CA GLN A 923 -3.22 -46.46 -35.34
C GLN A 923 -2.72 -46.20 -36.77
N GLY A 924 -1.50 -46.63 -37.09
CA GLY A 924 -0.90 -46.47 -38.41
C GLY A 924 -1.25 -47.55 -39.44
N LEU A 925 -2.11 -48.53 -39.12
CA LEU A 925 -2.49 -49.61 -40.04
C LEU A 925 -3.52 -49.19 -41.09
N PRO A 926 -4.65 -48.53 -40.79
CA PRO A 926 -5.67 -48.17 -41.79
C PRO A 926 -5.08 -47.43 -43.01
N ILE A 927 -4.21 -46.45 -42.78
CA ILE A 927 -3.54 -45.64 -43.81
C ILE A 927 -2.62 -46.50 -44.70
N LYS A 928 -2.05 -47.59 -44.18
CA LYS A 928 -1.18 -48.50 -44.93
C LYS A 928 -1.94 -49.56 -45.72
N VAL A 929 -3.12 -49.97 -45.27
CA VAL A 929 -3.88 -51.09 -45.84
C VAL A 929 -4.99 -50.66 -46.80
N GLN A 930 -5.56 -49.47 -46.61
CA GLN A 930 -6.59 -48.92 -47.50
C GLN A 930 -6.12 -48.78 -48.97
N PRO A 931 -4.87 -48.35 -49.28
CA PRO A 931 -4.36 -48.33 -50.66
C PRO A 931 -4.09 -49.72 -51.26
N LEU A 932 -4.28 -50.80 -50.50
CA LEU A 932 -4.07 -52.19 -50.89
C LEU A 932 -5.39 -52.97 -51.03
N GLY A 933 -6.53 -52.28 -51.06
CA GLY A 933 -7.86 -52.88 -51.20
C GLY A 933 -8.47 -53.48 -49.93
N ILE A 934 -7.78 -53.37 -48.78
CA ILE A 934 -8.18 -53.98 -47.50
C ILE A 934 -9.18 -53.07 -46.77
N ASP A 935 -10.25 -53.65 -46.23
CA ASP A 935 -11.31 -52.94 -45.50
C ASP A 935 -10.83 -52.47 -44.12
N THR A 936 -11.19 -51.24 -43.74
CA THR A 936 -10.76 -50.60 -42.50
C THR A 936 -11.82 -50.62 -41.39
N ASP A 937 -13.03 -51.12 -41.64
CA ASP A 937 -14.11 -51.20 -40.64
C ASP A 937 -13.72 -52.03 -39.41
N ARG A 938 -13.00 -53.16 -39.60
CA ARG A 938 -12.52 -54.01 -38.49
C ARG A 938 -11.48 -53.31 -37.63
N LEU A 939 -10.50 -52.64 -38.26
CA LEU A 939 -9.50 -51.82 -37.55
C LEU A 939 -10.14 -50.65 -36.81
N SER A 940 -11.20 -50.05 -37.38
CA SER A 940 -11.95 -48.95 -36.77
C SER A 940 -12.79 -49.41 -35.57
N ARG A 941 -13.40 -50.59 -35.63
CA ARG A 941 -14.04 -51.24 -34.48
C ARG A 941 -13.03 -51.52 -33.36
N LEU A 942 -11.88 -52.12 -33.67
CA LEU A 942 -10.82 -52.36 -32.69
C LEU A 942 -10.33 -51.06 -32.02
N GLN A 943 -10.11 -49.98 -32.77
CA GLN A 943 -9.74 -48.69 -32.20
C GLN A 943 -10.81 -48.13 -31.24
N ARG A 944 -12.10 -48.30 -31.56
CA ARG A 944 -13.21 -47.95 -30.66
C ARG A 944 -13.19 -48.81 -29.40
N SER A 945 -13.11 -50.13 -29.52
CA SER A 945 -13.11 -51.05 -28.37
C SER A 945 -11.90 -50.84 -27.45
N LEU A 946 -10.70 -50.56 -27.99
CA LEU A 946 -9.53 -50.17 -27.20
C LEU A 946 -9.71 -48.84 -26.45
N THR A 947 -10.50 -47.92 -27.01
CA THR A 947 -10.83 -46.64 -26.36
C THR A 947 -11.89 -46.83 -25.28
N GLU A 948 -12.87 -47.69 -25.52
CA GLU A 948 -13.94 -48.07 -24.58
C GLU A 948 -13.38 -48.83 -23.37
N ALA A 949 -12.43 -49.75 -23.59
CA ALA A 949 -11.71 -50.45 -22.52
C ALA A 949 -10.80 -49.53 -21.67
N LEU A 950 -10.47 -48.33 -22.16
CA LEU A 950 -9.78 -47.28 -21.41
C LEU A 950 -10.73 -46.29 -20.70
N MET A 951 -12.04 -46.37 -20.92
CA MET A 951 -13.00 -45.56 -20.17
C MET A 951 -13.06 -45.98 -18.70
N GLY A 952 -13.42 -45.02 -17.84
CA GLY A 952 -13.57 -45.25 -16.39
C GLY A 952 -12.27 -45.67 -15.70
N ASP A 953 -11.14 -45.02 -16.01
CA ASP A 953 -9.79 -45.40 -15.52
C ASP A 953 -9.37 -46.85 -15.86
N GLY A 954 -9.96 -47.44 -16.90
CA GLY A 954 -9.71 -48.82 -17.33
C GLY A 954 -10.73 -49.84 -16.80
N ALA A 955 -11.80 -49.41 -16.11
CA ALA A 955 -12.87 -50.30 -15.64
C ALA A 955 -13.50 -51.13 -16.78
N GLY A 956 -13.69 -50.52 -17.95
CA GLY A 956 -14.27 -51.17 -19.13
C GLY A 956 -13.50 -52.41 -19.61
N ALA A 957 -12.20 -52.50 -19.31
CA ALA A 957 -11.38 -53.66 -19.67
C ALA A 957 -11.84 -54.95 -18.97
N THR A 958 -12.38 -54.87 -17.75
CA THR A 958 -12.89 -56.04 -17.01
C THR A 958 -14.02 -56.74 -17.77
N LEU A 959 -14.92 -55.97 -18.38
CA LEU A 959 -16.03 -56.51 -19.16
C LEU A 959 -15.58 -56.93 -20.57
N LEU A 960 -14.84 -56.04 -21.27
CA LEU A 960 -14.48 -56.26 -22.66
C LEU A 960 -13.46 -57.40 -22.88
N PHE A 961 -12.50 -57.60 -21.97
CA PHE A 961 -11.63 -58.78 -21.99
C PHE A 961 -12.22 -59.98 -21.20
N GLY A 962 -13.29 -59.77 -20.44
CA GLY A 962 -13.93 -60.80 -19.60
C GLY A 962 -15.10 -61.53 -20.26
N ALA A 963 -15.64 -61.01 -21.37
CA ALA A 963 -16.71 -61.64 -22.13
C ALA A 963 -16.34 -63.04 -22.66
N ASP A 964 -17.33 -63.92 -22.85
CA ASP A 964 -17.09 -65.29 -23.34
C ASP A 964 -16.37 -65.29 -24.69
N GLU A 965 -16.91 -64.53 -25.67
CA GLU A 965 -16.24 -64.16 -26.92
C GLU A 965 -15.77 -62.70 -26.82
N SER A 966 -14.48 -62.45 -27.03
CA SER A 966 -13.83 -61.19 -26.67
C SER A 966 -13.27 -60.51 -27.93
N GLU A 967 -14.16 -59.89 -28.74
CA GLU A 967 -13.79 -59.26 -30.02
C GLU A 967 -12.51 -58.41 -29.94
N ILE A 968 -12.32 -57.65 -28.86
CA ILE A 968 -11.15 -56.78 -28.62
C ILE A 968 -9.81 -57.53 -28.55
N TYR A 969 -9.83 -58.79 -28.10
CA TYR A 969 -8.65 -59.66 -27.99
C TYR A 969 -8.35 -60.29 -29.35
N ASP A 970 -9.36 -60.86 -30.01
CA ASP A 970 -9.23 -61.55 -31.29
C ASP A 970 -8.89 -60.58 -32.44
N ASP A 971 -9.50 -59.39 -32.46
CA ASP A 971 -9.16 -58.33 -33.43
C ASP A 971 -7.76 -57.76 -33.20
N LEU A 972 -7.28 -57.68 -31.95
CA LEU A 972 -5.92 -57.20 -31.65
C LEU A 972 -4.85 -58.20 -32.11
N ILE A 973 -5.11 -59.51 -31.96
CA ILE A 973 -4.24 -60.55 -32.53
C ILE A 973 -4.25 -60.45 -34.06
N TRP A 974 -5.42 -60.43 -34.69
CA TRP A 974 -5.54 -60.28 -36.15
C TRP A 974 -4.83 -59.01 -36.68
N ALA A 975 -4.98 -57.86 -36.02
CA ALA A 975 -4.31 -56.63 -36.43
C ALA A 975 -2.78 -56.71 -36.28
N ARG A 976 -2.28 -57.44 -35.27
CA ARG A 976 -0.84 -57.72 -35.10
C ARG A 976 -0.31 -58.68 -36.17
N ASP A 977 -1.09 -59.67 -36.60
CA ASP A 977 -0.68 -60.62 -37.64
C ASP A 977 -0.79 -60.05 -39.05
N LEU A 978 -1.83 -59.24 -39.34
CA LEU A 978 -1.90 -58.39 -40.54
C LEU A 978 -0.67 -57.48 -40.66
N LYS A 979 -0.23 -56.88 -39.55
CA LYS A 979 0.98 -56.05 -39.49
C LYS A 979 2.28 -56.83 -39.77
N LYS A 980 2.34 -58.13 -39.47
CA LYS A 980 3.47 -59.03 -39.81
C LYS A 980 3.42 -59.45 -41.29
N ALA A 981 2.23 -59.70 -41.84
CA ALA A 981 2.02 -60.16 -43.20
C ALA A 981 2.41 -59.11 -44.27
N LEU A 982 2.33 -57.82 -43.95
CA LEU A 982 2.65 -56.69 -44.84
C LEU A 982 4.17 -56.49 -45.07
N ASN A 983 4.85 -57.54 -45.51
CA ASN A 983 6.22 -57.47 -46.04
C ASN A 983 6.23 -56.83 -47.45
N PRO A 984 7.40 -56.37 -47.98
CA PRO A 984 7.45 -55.66 -49.26
C PRO A 984 6.84 -56.42 -50.45
N GLY A 985 7.14 -57.72 -50.59
CA GLY A 985 6.62 -58.53 -51.71
C GLY A 985 5.11 -58.75 -51.63
N THR A 986 4.55 -58.93 -50.42
CA THR A 986 3.10 -58.99 -50.22
C THR A 986 2.43 -57.64 -50.49
N VAL A 987 3.05 -56.52 -50.11
CA VAL A 987 2.56 -55.18 -50.43
C VAL A 987 2.60 -54.89 -51.93
N GLU A 988 3.59 -55.41 -52.65
CA GLU A 988 3.70 -55.31 -54.12
C GLU A 988 2.62 -56.14 -54.81
N LEU A 989 2.47 -57.42 -54.45
CA LEU A 989 1.42 -58.33 -54.93
C LEU A 989 0.00 -57.75 -54.78
N LEU A 990 -0.30 -57.13 -53.63
CA LEU A 990 -1.59 -56.50 -53.36
C LEU A 990 -1.83 -55.25 -54.23
N LYS A 991 -0.78 -54.47 -54.50
CA LYS A 991 -0.86 -53.33 -55.44
C LYS A 991 -1.08 -53.80 -56.87
N GLU A 992 -0.39 -54.85 -57.30
CA GLU A 992 -0.56 -55.41 -58.65
C GLU A 992 -2.00 -55.88 -58.86
N LEU A 993 -2.56 -56.67 -57.93
CA LEU A 993 -3.95 -57.12 -58.02
C LEU A 993 -4.94 -55.93 -58.05
N THR A 994 -4.73 -54.93 -57.19
CA THR A 994 -5.57 -53.72 -57.14
C THR A 994 -5.47 -52.89 -58.44
N ALA A 995 -4.27 -52.80 -59.02
CA ALA A 995 -4.05 -52.09 -60.27
C ALA A 995 -4.65 -52.82 -61.48
N LEU A 996 -4.53 -54.15 -61.54
CA LEU A 996 -5.13 -54.97 -62.59
C LEU A 996 -6.66 -54.86 -62.59
N ASP A 997 -7.30 -54.92 -61.42
CA ASP A 997 -8.75 -54.78 -61.30
C ASP A 997 -9.24 -53.40 -61.81
N GLN A 998 -8.53 -52.32 -61.44
CA GLN A 998 -8.80 -50.97 -61.94
C GLN A 998 -8.58 -50.84 -63.46
N GLN A 999 -7.52 -51.45 -63.99
CA GLN A 999 -7.18 -51.41 -65.42
C GLN A 999 -8.19 -52.18 -66.29
N VAL A 1000 -8.63 -53.37 -65.84
CA VAL A 1000 -9.66 -54.18 -66.51
C VAL A 1000 -11.01 -53.47 -66.46
N ALA A 1001 -11.40 -52.91 -65.31
CA ALA A 1001 -12.61 -52.09 -65.20
C ALA A 1001 -12.58 -50.85 -66.13
N GLY A 1002 -11.39 -50.30 -66.40
CA GLY A 1002 -11.19 -49.20 -67.35
C GLY A 1002 -11.46 -49.59 -68.81
N LEU A 1003 -11.08 -50.80 -69.25
CA LEU A 1003 -11.37 -51.31 -70.60
C LEU A 1003 -12.89 -51.44 -70.84
N ASN A 1004 -13.62 -51.94 -69.84
CA ASN A 1004 -15.07 -52.10 -69.90
C ASN A 1004 -15.79 -50.75 -70.08
N GLN A 1005 -15.34 -49.69 -69.40
CA GLN A 1005 -15.89 -48.33 -69.60
C GLN A 1005 -15.68 -47.78 -71.03
N GLN A 1006 -14.69 -48.30 -71.76
CA GLN A 1006 -14.40 -47.94 -73.16
C GLN A 1006 -15.07 -48.91 -74.17
N GLY A 1007 -15.82 -49.91 -73.70
CA GLY A 1007 -16.49 -50.90 -74.55
C GLY A 1007 -15.53 -51.89 -75.22
N GLN A 1008 -14.31 -52.04 -74.70
CA GLN A 1008 -13.31 -52.96 -75.23
C GLN A 1008 -13.22 -54.24 -74.39
N LEU A 1009 -12.89 -55.37 -75.04
CA LEU A 1009 -12.61 -56.66 -74.38
C LEU A 1009 -13.70 -57.10 -73.37
N THR A 1010 -14.99 -57.03 -73.76
CA THR A 1010 -16.11 -57.40 -72.89
C THR A 1010 -16.06 -58.84 -72.37
N GLU A 1011 -15.53 -59.78 -73.17
CA GLU A 1011 -15.36 -61.19 -72.75
C GLU A 1011 -14.34 -61.35 -71.61
N LEU A 1012 -13.27 -60.52 -71.61
CA LEU A 1012 -12.28 -60.49 -70.53
C LEU A 1012 -12.92 -60.01 -69.22
N GLN A 1013 -13.84 -59.04 -69.28
CA GLN A 1013 -14.52 -58.51 -68.10
C GLN A 1013 -15.41 -59.55 -67.40
N ASP A 1014 -16.15 -60.36 -68.17
CA ASP A 1014 -17.00 -61.42 -67.63
C ASP A 1014 -16.16 -62.51 -66.95
N ILE A 1015 -15.08 -62.96 -67.61
CA ILE A 1015 -14.19 -64.00 -67.07
C ILE A 1015 -13.38 -63.47 -65.87
N TRP A 1016 -12.93 -62.22 -65.92
CA TRP A 1016 -12.28 -61.54 -64.79
C TRP A 1016 -13.18 -61.55 -63.56
N SER A 1017 -14.44 -61.09 -63.70
CA SER A 1017 -15.38 -60.97 -62.58
C SER A 1017 -15.61 -62.28 -61.82
N GLN A 1018 -15.52 -63.43 -62.51
CA GLN A 1018 -15.63 -64.75 -61.90
C GLN A 1018 -14.35 -65.13 -61.16
N LYS A 1019 -13.18 -65.02 -61.81
CA LYS A 1019 -11.90 -65.49 -61.24
C LYS A 1019 -11.30 -64.56 -60.18
N SER A 1020 -11.47 -63.24 -60.28
CA SER A 1020 -10.92 -62.29 -59.30
C SER A 1020 -11.72 -62.21 -57.99
N SER A 1021 -12.94 -62.78 -57.96
CA SER A 1021 -13.86 -62.68 -56.83
C SER A 1021 -13.32 -63.23 -55.49
N ASP A 1022 -12.70 -64.42 -55.48
CA ASP A 1022 -12.07 -65.02 -54.30
C ASP A 1022 -10.84 -64.22 -53.80
N PRO A 1023 -9.80 -63.95 -54.63
CA PRO A 1023 -8.64 -63.20 -54.16
C PRO A 1023 -8.99 -61.77 -53.74
N LEU A 1024 -9.83 -61.03 -54.48
CA LEU A 1024 -10.25 -59.68 -54.08
C LEU A 1024 -11.03 -59.68 -52.76
N LYS A 1025 -11.87 -60.69 -52.51
CA LYS A 1025 -12.58 -60.83 -51.23
C LYS A 1025 -11.59 -61.06 -50.08
N ARG A 1026 -10.63 -61.98 -50.24
CA ARG A 1026 -9.64 -62.32 -49.19
C ARG A 1026 -8.70 -61.17 -48.86
N VAL A 1027 -8.41 -60.31 -49.85
CA VAL A 1027 -7.73 -59.05 -49.63
C VAL A 1027 -8.63 -58.11 -48.83
N LYS A 1028 -9.88 -57.89 -49.29
CA LYS A 1028 -10.81 -56.97 -48.64
C LYS A 1028 -11.06 -57.31 -47.17
N ASP A 1029 -11.36 -58.57 -46.83
CA ASP A 1029 -11.61 -58.99 -45.44
C ASP A 1029 -10.33 -59.25 -44.61
N GLY A 1030 -9.15 -59.14 -45.23
CA GLY A 1030 -7.86 -59.35 -44.57
C GLY A 1030 -7.59 -60.82 -44.19
N SER A 1031 -8.33 -61.79 -44.73
CA SER A 1031 -8.12 -63.22 -44.48
C SER A 1031 -6.90 -63.81 -45.22
N PHE A 1032 -6.35 -63.10 -46.21
CA PHE A 1032 -5.12 -63.48 -46.92
C PHE A 1032 -3.90 -63.70 -45.98
N VAL A 1033 -3.92 -63.12 -44.79
CA VAL A 1033 -2.91 -63.30 -43.73
C VAL A 1033 -2.68 -64.78 -43.37
N ASN A 1034 -3.69 -65.64 -43.60
CA ASN A 1034 -3.62 -67.08 -43.32
C ASN A 1034 -2.94 -67.90 -44.45
N ASP A 1035 -2.96 -67.42 -45.71
CA ASP A 1035 -2.38 -68.11 -46.87
C ASP A 1035 -2.00 -67.12 -47.98
N ILE A 1036 -0.78 -66.57 -47.86
CA ILE A 1036 -0.19 -65.66 -48.84
C ILE A 1036 0.24 -66.40 -50.13
N PRO A 1037 0.79 -67.64 -50.08
CA PRO A 1037 1.13 -68.39 -51.29
C PRO A 1037 -0.04 -68.67 -52.25
N ASP A 1038 -1.21 -69.08 -51.75
CA ASP A 1038 -2.42 -69.31 -52.58
C ASP A 1038 -2.88 -68.01 -53.26
N LEU A 1039 -2.82 -66.87 -52.56
CA LEU A 1039 -3.10 -65.56 -53.16
C LEU A 1039 -2.09 -65.23 -54.29
N SER A 1040 -0.80 -65.50 -54.07
CA SER A 1040 0.23 -65.20 -55.07
C SER A 1040 0.06 -65.98 -56.37
N LEU A 1041 -0.35 -67.26 -56.30
CA LEU A 1041 -0.62 -68.08 -57.48
C LEU A 1041 -1.81 -67.52 -58.28
N LYS A 1042 -2.88 -67.12 -57.60
CA LYS A 1042 -4.09 -66.58 -58.24
C LYS A 1042 -3.87 -65.25 -58.94
N VAL A 1043 -2.98 -64.40 -58.42
CA VAL A 1043 -2.61 -63.13 -59.09
C VAL A 1043 -1.84 -63.39 -60.39
N GLU A 1044 -0.94 -64.38 -60.43
CA GLU A 1044 -0.25 -64.77 -61.67
C GLU A 1044 -1.20 -65.41 -62.71
N GLU A 1045 -2.16 -66.24 -62.28
CA GLU A 1045 -3.22 -66.74 -63.19
C GLU A 1045 -4.04 -65.60 -63.81
N LEU A 1046 -4.35 -64.56 -63.03
CA LEU A 1046 -5.06 -63.36 -63.50
C LEU A 1046 -4.22 -62.51 -64.47
N LYS A 1047 -2.91 -62.32 -64.19
CA LYS A 1047 -1.97 -61.66 -65.11
C LYS A 1047 -1.86 -62.38 -66.46
N GLY A 1048 -1.72 -63.71 -66.43
CA GLY A 1048 -1.62 -64.53 -67.65
C GLY A 1048 -2.87 -64.38 -68.54
N LEU A 1049 -4.04 -64.46 -67.92
CA LEU A 1049 -5.33 -64.35 -68.61
C LEU A 1049 -5.56 -62.96 -69.23
N VAL A 1050 -5.19 -61.88 -68.53
CA VAL A 1050 -5.19 -60.52 -69.09
C VAL A 1050 -4.31 -60.43 -70.33
N ASN A 1051 -3.05 -60.90 -70.24
CA ASN A 1051 -2.10 -60.81 -71.34
C ASN A 1051 -2.54 -61.61 -72.57
N GLU A 1052 -3.17 -62.78 -72.40
CA GLU A 1052 -3.70 -63.60 -73.50
C GLU A 1052 -4.78 -62.86 -74.30
N HIS A 1053 -5.80 -62.33 -73.62
CA HIS A 1053 -6.86 -61.54 -74.26
C HIS A 1053 -6.33 -60.26 -74.91
N CYS A 1054 -5.34 -59.59 -74.28
CA CYS A 1054 -4.72 -58.39 -74.84
C CYS A 1054 -3.97 -58.67 -76.16
N ASN A 1055 -3.17 -59.74 -76.23
CA ASN A 1055 -2.45 -60.14 -77.45
C ASN A 1055 -3.42 -60.49 -78.59
N SER A 1056 -4.54 -61.16 -78.28
CA SER A 1056 -5.56 -61.52 -79.26
C SER A 1056 -6.18 -60.28 -79.94
N TYR A 1057 -6.64 -59.30 -79.14
CA TYR A 1057 -7.25 -58.07 -79.66
C TYR A 1057 -6.30 -57.22 -80.50
N ALA A 1058 -5.05 -57.03 -80.05
CA ALA A 1058 -4.05 -56.29 -80.80
C ALA A 1058 -3.76 -56.92 -82.18
N THR A 1059 -3.77 -58.26 -82.25
CA THR A 1059 -3.57 -59.01 -83.49
C THR A 1059 -4.76 -58.87 -84.45
N GLU A 1060 -5.99 -59.03 -83.95
CA GLU A 1060 -7.23 -58.89 -84.74
C GLU A 1060 -7.33 -57.50 -85.39
N LYS A 1061 -7.08 -56.44 -84.61
CA LYS A 1061 -7.22 -55.06 -85.09
C LYS A 1061 -6.11 -54.63 -86.05
N LYS A 1062 -4.92 -55.21 -85.94
CA LYS A 1062 -3.85 -54.98 -86.93
C LYS A 1062 -4.21 -55.59 -88.29
N SER A 1063 -4.80 -56.78 -88.32
CA SER A 1063 -5.27 -57.43 -89.57
C SER A 1063 -6.30 -56.57 -90.29
N GLN A 1064 -7.27 -56.00 -89.55
CA GLN A 1064 -8.35 -55.17 -90.13
C GLN A 1064 -7.86 -53.92 -90.87
N VAL A 1065 -6.64 -53.42 -90.59
CA VAL A 1065 -6.04 -52.32 -91.37
C VAL A 1065 -5.24 -52.84 -92.57
N GLN A 1066 -4.55 -53.99 -92.45
CA GLN A 1066 -3.91 -54.66 -93.58
C GLN A 1066 -4.91 -54.97 -94.70
N ASP A 1067 -6.07 -55.53 -94.34
CA ASP A 1067 -7.14 -55.87 -95.30
C ASP A 1067 -7.61 -54.64 -96.12
N GLN A 1068 -7.50 -53.43 -95.57
CA GLN A 1068 -7.84 -52.17 -96.27
C GLN A 1068 -6.70 -51.65 -97.15
N ILE A 1069 -5.44 -51.88 -96.77
CA ILE A 1069 -4.26 -51.55 -97.58
C ILE A 1069 -4.25 -52.43 -98.83
N ASP A 1070 -4.41 -53.73 -98.67
CA ASP A 1070 -4.47 -54.70 -99.77
C ASP A 1070 -5.62 -54.36 -100.75
N ALA A 1071 -6.77 -53.92 -100.22
CA ALA A 1071 -7.91 -53.46 -101.02
C ALA A 1071 -7.66 -52.14 -101.77
N LEU A 1072 -6.75 -51.28 -101.31
CA LEU A 1072 -6.33 -50.07 -102.03
C LEU A 1072 -5.40 -50.41 -103.19
N LEU A 1073 -4.41 -51.28 -102.95
CA LEU A 1073 -3.47 -51.74 -103.98
C LEU A 1073 -4.16 -52.61 -105.07
N GLY A 1074 -5.28 -53.23 -104.72
CA GLY A 1074 -6.17 -53.91 -105.68
C GLY A 1074 -7.00 -52.98 -106.58
N SER A 1075 -7.05 -51.66 -106.33
CA SER A 1075 -7.97 -50.73 -107.00
C SER A 1075 -7.65 -50.48 -108.49
N GLN A 1076 -8.66 -50.09 -109.25
CA GLN A 1076 -8.54 -49.90 -110.70
C GLN A 1076 -7.84 -48.57 -111.04
N GLU A 1077 -8.01 -47.57 -110.17
CA GLU A 1077 -7.36 -46.26 -110.27
C GLU A 1077 -5.85 -46.37 -110.04
N TYR A 1078 -5.43 -47.06 -108.97
CA TYR A 1078 -4.01 -47.33 -108.69
C TYR A 1078 -3.31 -48.02 -109.86
N ARG A 1079 -3.96 -49.05 -110.45
CA ARG A 1079 -3.46 -49.76 -111.64
C ARG A 1079 -3.44 -48.96 -112.94
N SER A 1080 -3.93 -47.71 -112.93
CA SER A 1080 -3.91 -46.80 -114.10
C SER A 1080 -2.80 -45.75 -114.04
N LEU A 1081 -2.08 -45.67 -112.91
CA LEU A 1081 -0.85 -44.87 -112.73
C LEU A 1081 0.35 -45.58 -113.37
N ASP A 1082 1.48 -44.89 -113.54
CA ASP A 1082 2.70 -45.53 -114.05
C ASP A 1082 3.42 -46.40 -112.98
N GLU A 1083 4.43 -47.16 -113.40
CA GLU A 1083 5.13 -48.10 -112.52
C GLU A 1083 5.89 -47.42 -111.36
N GLN A 1084 6.36 -46.17 -111.52
CA GLN A 1084 7.03 -45.42 -110.46
C GLN A 1084 6.03 -44.81 -109.48
N GLU A 1085 4.89 -44.31 -109.99
CA GLU A 1085 3.80 -43.82 -109.14
C GLU A 1085 3.17 -44.96 -108.33
N GLN A 1086 3.00 -46.15 -108.91
CA GLN A 1086 2.54 -47.35 -108.20
C GLN A 1086 3.50 -47.74 -107.06
N GLU A 1087 4.79 -47.97 -107.32
CA GLU A 1087 5.76 -48.37 -106.29
C GLU A 1087 5.84 -47.35 -105.14
N SER A 1088 5.79 -46.05 -105.46
CA SER A 1088 5.72 -44.96 -104.48
C SER A 1088 4.47 -45.03 -103.60
N PHE A 1089 3.28 -45.19 -104.19
CA PHE A 1089 2.03 -45.28 -103.45
C PHE A 1089 1.85 -46.60 -102.69
N GLN A 1090 2.52 -47.70 -103.09
CA GLN A 1090 2.55 -48.93 -102.30
C GLN A 1090 3.26 -48.70 -100.96
N VAL A 1091 4.47 -48.14 -100.97
CA VAL A 1091 5.22 -47.83 -99.74
C VAL A 1091 4.43 -46.88 -98.85
N MET A 1092 3.78 -45.85 -99.43
CA MET A 1092 2.91 -44.94 -98.69
C MET A 1092 1.64 -45.59 -98.12
N ALA A 1093 1.20 -46.74 -98.62
CA ALA A 1093 0.05 -47.47 -98.08
C ALA A 1093 0.47 -48.47 -96.99
N GLU A 1094 1.61 -49.16 -97.16
CA GLU A 1094 2.13 -50.11 -96.17
C GLU A 1094 2.62 -49.44 -94.88
N ASP A 1095 3.24 -48.25 -94.97
CA ASP A 1095 3.73 -47.45 -93.81
C ASP A 1095 2.59 -46.93 -92.90
N VAL A 1096 1.33 -47.13 -93.29
CA VAL A 1096 0.14 -46.74 -92.52
C VAL A 1096 -0.23 -47.76 -91.42
N LEU A 1097 0.35 -48.96 -91.45
CA LEU A 1097 -0.06 -50.07 -90.58
C LEU A 1097 0.23 -49.78 -89.09
N PRO A 1098 -0.76 -49.76 -88.19
CA PRO A 1098 -0.55 -49.32 -86.80
C PRO A 1098 0.27 -50.34 -85.99
N TYR A 1099 1.18 -49.82 -85.17
CA TYR A 1099 1.80 -50.57 -84.09
C TYR A 1099 0.88 -50.56 -82.86
N LEU A 1100 0.19 -51.67 -82.62
CA LEU A 1100 -0.65 -51.88 -81.44
C LEU A 1100 0.15 -52.67 -80.40
N ASP A 1101 0.40 -52.06 -79.24
CA ASP A 1101 1.02 -52.74 -78.11
C ASP A 1101 0.00 -53.66 -77.40
N ALA A 1102 0.47 -54.85 -77.00
CA ALA A 1102 -0.36 -55.92 -76.45
C ALA A 1102 -0.57 -55.83 -74.92
N THR A 1103 -0.51 -54.62 -74.38
CA THR A 1103 -0.83 -54.32 -72.96
C THR A 1103 -2.20 -53.66 -72.84
N ILE A 1104 -2.76 -53.61 -71.62
CA ILE A 1104 -4.02 -52.87 -71.37
C ILE A 1104 -3.89 -51.40 -71.81
N SER A 1105 -2.76 -50.76 -71.51
CA SER A 1105 -2.48 -49.36 -71.90
C SER A 1105 -2.43 -49.19 -73.42
N GLY A 1106 -1.75 -50.10 -74.13
CA GLY A 1106 -1.74 -50.14 -75.59
C GLY A 1106 -3.14 -50.23 -76.18
N ILE A 1107 -3.98 -51.12 -75.65
CA ILE A 1107 -5.34 -51.36 -76.14
C ILE A 1107 -6.28 -50.19 -75.90
N GLN A 1108 -6.18 -49.50 -74.75
CA GLN A 1108 -6.92 -48.25 -74.51
C GLN A 1108 -6.55 -47.15 -75.53
N SER A 1109 -5.33 -47.16 -76.07
CA SER A 1109 -4.90 -46.24 -77.12
C SER A 1109 -5.25 -46.69 -78.56
N ALA A 1110 -5.46 -47.99 -78.76
CA ALA A 1110 -5.60 -48.62 -80.07
C ALA A 1110 -6.71 -48.03 -80.97
N PRO A 1111 -7.92 -47.68 -80.48
CA PRO A 1111 -8.97 -47.12 -81.33
C PRO A 1111 -8.55 -45.82 -82.04
N ASN A 1112 -7.81 -44.95 -81.33
CA ASN A 1112 -7.32 -43.69 -81.89
C ASN A 1112 -6.22 -43.92 -82.94
N GLN A 1113 -5.34 -44.90 -82.70
CA GLN A 1113 -4.29 -45.28 -83.65
C GLN A 1113 -4.90 -45.87 -84.93
N ILE A 1114 -5.86 -46.79 -84.82
CA ILE A 1114 -6.57 -47.40 -85.95
C ILE A 1114 -7.32 -46.34 -86.78
N VAL A 1115 -8.02 -45.40 -86.12
CA VAL A 1115 -8.71 -44.29 -86.81
C VAL A 1115 -7.72 -43.36 -87.51
N SER A 1116 -6.57 -43.06 -86.90
CA SER A 1116 -5.50 -42.28 -87.54
C SER A 1116 -4.97 -42.96 -88.79
N SER A 1117 -4.63 -44.26 -88.70
CA SER A 1117 -4.17 -45.06 -89.83
C SER A 1117 -5.20 -45.08 -90.97
N LEU A 1118 -6.46 -45.40 -90.68
CA LEU A 1118 -7.51 -45.42 -91.72
C LEU A 1118 -7.73 -44.04 -92.37
N ALA A 1119 -7.55 -42.94 -91.62
CA ALA A 1119 -7.59 -41.59 -92.16
C ALA A 1119 -6.36 -41.23 -93.01
N GLN A 1120 -5.17 -41.76 -92.69
CA GLN A 1120 -3.97 -41.65 -93.54
C GLN A 1120 -4.14 -42.45 -94.83
N LEU A 1121 -4.63 -43.69 -94.74
CA LEU A 1121 -4.91 -44.55 -95.91
C LEU A 1121 -5.91 -43.90 -96.87
N HIS A 1122 -6.94 -43.22 -96.34
CA HIS A 1122 -7.88 -42.45 -97.16
C HIS A 1122 -7.20 -41.25 -97.86
N LYS A 1123 -6.20 -40.59 -97.26
CA LYS A 1123 -5.42 -39.54 -97.94
C LYS A 1123 -4.62 -40.11 -99.09
N VAL A 1124 -3.92 -41.24 -98.89
CA VAL A 1124 -3.17 -41.94 -99.95
C VAL A 1124 -4.11 -42.31 -101.10
N ARG A 1125 -5.28 -42.89 -100.79
CA ARG A 1125 -6.34 -43.18 -101.78
C ARG A 1125 -6.80 -41.95 -102.56
N THR A 1126 -6.91 -40.80 -101.91
CA THR A 1126 -7.31 -39.54 -102.56
C THR A 1126 -6.19 -38.99 -103.45
N GLN A 1127 -4.92 -39.18 -103.08
CA GLN A 1127 -3.76 -38.77 -103.88
C GLN A 1127 -3.60 -39.65 -105.13
N VAL A 1128 -3.77 -40.97 -104.99
CA VAL A 1128 -3.86 -41.94 -106.11
C VAL A 1128 -4.93 -41.52 -107.12
N GLN A 1129 -6.11 -41.09 -106.66
CA GLN A 1129 -7.18 -40.61 -107.54
C GLN A 1129 -6.90 -39.22 -108.16
N ALA A 1130 -6.06 -38.39 -107.54
CA ALA A 1130 -5.74 -37.05 -108.01
C ALA A 1130 -4.60 -37.00 -109.04
N ALA A 1131 -3.64 -37.94 -108.97
CA ALA A 1131 -2.53 -38.05 -109.92
C ALA A 1131 -3.01 -38.27 -111.38
N ALA A 1132 -4.16 -38.93 -111.55
CA ALA A 1132 -4.73 -39.29 -112.85
C ALA A 1132 -5.28 -38.11 -113.71
N GLN A 1133 -4.96 -36.83 -113.43
CA GLN A 1133 -5.51 -35.66 -114.16
C GLN A 1133 -4.48 -34.50 -114.38
N PRO A 1134 -4.46 -33.82 -115.55
CA PRO A 1134 -3.42 -32.84 -115.93
C PRO A 1134 -3.67 -31.34 -115.57
N PRO A 1135 -2.63 -30.44 -115.62
CA PRO A 1135 -2.56 -29.21 -114.79
C PRO A 1135 -2.52 -27.84 -115.55
N LYS A 1136 -2.17 -26.72 -114.85
CA LYS A 1136 -2.25 -25.31 -115.32
C LYS A 1136 -1.15 -24.37 -114.70
N PRO A 1137 -0.66 -23.27 -115.34
CA PRO A 1137 0.57 -22.53 -114.95
C PRO A 1137 0.42 -21.09 -114.33
N PRO A 1138 1.51 -20.46 -113.79
CA PRO A 1138 1.45 -19.38 -112.76
C PRO A 1138 2.39 -18.13 -112.96
N GLU A 1139 2.60 -17.32 -111.89
CA GLU A 1139 3.61 -16.21 -111.76
C GLU A 1139 4.34 -16.19 -110.36
N PRO A 1140 5.42 -15.40 -110.14
CA PRO A 1140 6.50 -15.68 -109.14
C PRO A 1140 6.60 -14.74 -107.87
N PRO A 1141 7.57 -14.96 -106.92
CA PRO A 1141 7.51 -14.46 -105.52
C PRO A 1141 8.68 -13.60 -104.95
N GLU A 1142 8.47 -12.99 -103.76
CA GLU A 1142 9.42 -12.46 -102.73
C GLU A 1142 8.64 -12.24 -101.40
N GLN A 1143 9.13 -12.02 -100.15
CA GLN A 1143 10.45 -11.98 -99.44
C GLN A 1143 10.21 -12.25 -97.91
N PRO A 1144 11.24 -12.47 -97.04
CA PRO A 1144 11.07 -12.91 -95.63
C PRO A 1144 11.08 -11.78 -94.55
N LYS A 1145 10.71 -12.12 -93.30
CA LYS A 1145 10.81 -11.27 -92.09
C LYS A 1145 11.28 -12.06 -90.83
N PRO A 1146 11.78 -11.39 -89.76
CA PRO A 1146 12.75 -12.03 -88.84
C PRO A 1146 12.35 -12.12 -87.35
N GLY A 1147 13.08 -12.97 -86.61
CA GLY A 1147 13.56 -12.66 -85.25
C GLY A 1147 12.69 -13.06 -84.06
N THR A 1148 12.92 -14.25 -83.51
CA THR A 1148 12.48 -14.64 -82.14
C THR A 1148 13.70 -15.17 -81.39
N VAL A 1149 13.83 -14.85 -80.10
CA VAL A 1149 14.96 -15.30 -79.27
C VAL A 1149 14.45 -16.19 -78.13
N SER A 1150 15.02 -17.38 -77.99
CA SER A 1150 14.75 -18.30 -76.88
C SER A 1150 15.93 -18.35 -75.92
N LYS A 1151 15.65 -18.33 -74.62
CA LYS A 1151 16.68 -18.40 -73.55
C LYS A 1151 16.23 -19.39 -72.46
N LYS A 1152 17.15 -20.23 -72.01
CA LYS A 1152 16.94 -21.15 -70.89
C LYS A 1152 17.14 -20.44 -69.55
N ILE A 1153 16.46 -20.91 -68.51
CA ILE A 1153 16.59 -20.42 -67.12
C ILE A 1153 16.68 -21.61 -66.17
N THR A 1154 17.61 -21.56 -65.22
CA THR A 1154 17.85 -22.61 -64.21
C THR A 1154 16.74 -22.66 -63.17
N THR A 1155 16.25 -23.86 -62.84
CA THR A 1155 15.08 -24.09 -61.97
C THR A 1155 15.41 -24.36 -60.49
N THR A 1156 16.69 -24.50 -60.14
CA THR A 1156 17.15 -24.68 -58.75
C THR A 1156 18.27 -23.69 -58.39
N LEU A 1157 18.21 -23.15 -57.17
CA LEU A 1157 19.15 -22.15 -56.63
C LEU A 1157 19.72 -22.67 -55.30
N ASN A 1158 21.04 -22.67 -55.15
CA ASN A 1158 21.71 -23.26 -53.98
C ASN A 1158 22.45 -22.23 -53.11
N SER A 1159 22.53 -20.97 -53.54
CA SER A 1159 23.09 -19.85 -52.77
C SER A 1159 22.35 -18.54 -53.06
N THR A 1160 22.55 -17.53 -52.21
CA THR A 1160 22.05 -16.16 -52.47
C THR A 1160 22.72 -15.53 -53.69
N ASP A 1161 23.98 -15.88 -53.95
CA ASP A 1161 24.76 -15.42 -55.11
C ASP A 1161 24.21 -15.97 -56.44
N ASP A 1162 23.45 -17.06 -56.42
CA ASP A 1162 22.71 -17.57 -57.58
C ASP A 1162 21.37 -16.86 -57.76
N LEU A 1163 20.71 -16.49 -56.65
CA LEU A 1163 19.47 -15.71 -56.67
C LEU A 1163 19.70 -14.30 -57.24
N ASP A 1164 20.76 -13.62 -56.84
CA ASP A 1164 21.12 -12.29 -57.36
C ASP A 1164 21.50 -12.34 -58.84
N LYS A 1165 22.16 -13.42 -59.30
CA LYS A 1165 22.39 -13.66 -60.74
C LYS A 1165 21.08 -13.87 -61.50
N LEU A 1166 20.15 -14.69 -60.99
CA LEU A 1166 18.85 -14.90 -61.62
C LEU A 1166 18.03 -13.60 -61.71
N ILE A 1167 18.06 -12.77 -60.67
CA ILE A 1167 17.42 -11.44 -60.67
C ILE A 1167 18.02 -10.55 -61.77
N SER A 1168 19.35 -10.53 -61.90
CA SER A 1168 20.05 -9.77 -62.96
C SER A 1168 19.72 -10.28 -64.38
N GLU A 1169 19.65 -11.60 -64.59
CA GLU A 1169 19.25 -12.16 -65.88
C GLU A 1169 17.79 -11.85 -66.23
N LEU A 1170 16.88 -11.89 -65.26
CA LEU A 1170 15.47 -11.53 -65.45
C LEU A 1170 15.27 -10.03 -65.68
N GLN A 1171 16.07 -9.17 -65.06
CA GLN A 1171 16.12 -7.74 -65.39
C GLN A 1171 16.60 -7.52 -66.83
N THR A 1172 17.68 -8.18 -67.24
CA THR A 1172 18.20 -8.10 -68.62
C THR A 1172 17.17 -8.57 -69.66
N LEU A 1173 16.35 -9.57 -69.34
CA LEU A 1173 15.26 -10.06 -70.20
C LEU A 1173 14.04 -9.12 -70.20
N ARG A 1174 13.76 -8.44 -69.08
CA ARG A 1174 12.72 -7.39 -69.01
C ARG A 1174 13.06 -6.22 -69.92
N ASP A 1175 14.30 -5.73 -69.88
CA ASP A 1175 14.73 -4.62 -70.74
C ASP A 1175 14.56 -4.96 -72.23
N GLN A 1176 14.86 -6.20 -72.63
CA GLN A 1176 14.67 -6.70 -74.00
C GLN A 1176 13.19 -6.86 -74.40
N LEU A 1177 12.27 -7.04 -73.44
CA LEU A 1177 10.82 -7.01 -73.64
C LEU A 1177 10.28 -5.58 -73.73
N GLU A 1178 10.83 -4.63 -72.97
CA GLU A 1178 10.51 -3.20 -73.09
C GLU A 1178 11.05 -2.60 -74.40
N GLU A 1179 12.12 -3.17 -74.98
CA GLU A 1179 12.55 -2.95 -76.38
C GLU A 1179 11.66 -3.63 -77.45
N GLY A 1180 10.61 -4.38 -77.06
CA GLY A 1180 9.62 -4.93 -77.98
C GLY A 1180 10.01 -6.21 -78.73
N LYS A 1181 10.97 -7.00 -78.22
CA LYS A 1181 11.35 -8.30 -78.80
C LYS A 1181 10.50 -9.43 -78.22
N SER A 1182 10.12 -10.41 -79.04
CA SER A 1182 9.46 -11.64 -78.57
C SER A 1182 10.49 -12.60 -77.97
N ILE A 1183 10.26 -12.98 -76.71
CA ILE A 1183 11.13 -13.89 -75.95
C ILE A 1183 10.36 -15.14 -75.58
N THR A 1184 10.94 -16.31 -75.84
CA THR A 1184 10.40 -17.62 -75.40
C THR A 1184 11.30 -18.18 -74.31
N LEU A 1185 10.75 -18.31 -73.10
CA LEU A 1185 11.44 -18.97 -71.98
C LEU A 1185 11.21 -20.48 -72.06
N ILE A 1186 12.27 -21.25 -71.81
CA ILE A 1186 12.24 -22.71 -71.77
C ILE A 1186 12.84 -23.14 -70.43
N SER A 1187 12.06 -23.78 -69.57
CA SER A 1187 12.55 -24.46 -68.37
C SER A 1187 13.15 -25.81 -68.74
N ASP A 1188 14.29 -26.14 -68.15
CA ASP A 1188 14.78 -27.52 -68.15
C ASP A 1188 13.91 -28.37 -67.21
N HIS A 1189 13.45 -29.52 -67.74
CA HIS A 1189 12.70 -30.58 -67.06
C HIS A 1189 13.54 -31.86 -67.07
#